data_AF-A0A1J5R3P7-F1
#
_entry.id   AF-A0A1J5R3P7-F1
#
_cell.length_a   1.000
_cell.length_b   1.000
_cell.length_c   1.000
_cell.angle_alpha   90.00
_cell.angle_beta   90.00
_cell.angle_gamma   90.00
#
_symmetry.space_group_name_H-M   'P 1'
#
loop_
_entity.id
_entity.type
_entity.pdbx_description
1 polymer ?
#
loop_
_entity_poly.entity_id
_entity_poly.type
_entity_poly.pdbx_seq_one_letter_code
_entity_poly.pdbx_strand_id
1 'polypeptide(L)'
;MSSISNVSTSGLRLRSGSRSWRSFVELLSSMRFAISLLVVVAIASIIGTVLQQGEPLNNYIDQFGPFWAAVFHRIDLFNVYSSWWFVMIMGFLVVSTSLCLIRNTPKILADLRNFKAGIREQGLRSFHDKFEAEQVTPRETTVARIVAQLKGRGYAVKVQPAEGDAQGGTMVAAKTGGINRLGYILAHSAFVLICLGGLLDGDMMIRLQMLLSGKQTLKSNMEISQVPQRNILSVNNPTYRGNLSIPEGSSSNMAILTIGDGSILQPLPFIITLKKFVVDYYSTGMPRLFASDVVITDRKTGKSFPATIRVNHPLTYDGVTIFQSGFDDGGSHLMLKAWPMQGPVENTFDLTGDVGSSRQLTNGKQALRLELTGFRMMNVEDLNRAEQDGKAPPSSSFMHRFDEHLGAAVKRNDTSKLTNVGPAVIYKLRDAAGQAHEFFNYMLPVELGGTKVFLAGERSELGGAYHYLRIPADSKDSIDGWMRFRAALDDPALRTRAVDAYVKESLPPGSPATLVQQLQATAGRTLDIFAGEVPDDPKTGLPVVKAPGGLPALAEFLEKSVPKDQLAKASDVFIRVLNGTLWQLWQASRAQAGQAPAVDNAANNRFFNAAVLALSDSTFYPAPLYLQLTDFKQVEASIFQVARAPGKVIVYFGAILLILGVFAMLYIRERRVWFLVRDSGPSGSKTLMAMSTNRRTLEFQKDFETLRTATLGVASQAPAAATPGSDHP
;
A
#
# COMPACT_ATOMS: atom_id res chain seq x y z
N MET A 1 -42.26 24.60 29.72
CA MET A 1 -41.92 23.18 29.48
C MET A 1 -41.68 22.97 28.01
N SER A 2 -40.41 22.81 27.64
CA SER A 2 -39.94 22.57 26.28
C SER A 2 -40.48 21.22 25.78
N SER A 3 -41.49 21.24 24.90
CA SER A 3 -41.79 20.08 24.07
C SER A 3 -40.69 19.97 22.99
N ILE A 4 -39.46 19.63 23.40
CA ILE A 4 -38.56 18.92 22.51
C ILE A 4 -39.31 17.64 22.19
N SER A 5 -39.76 17.55 20.94
CA SER A 5 -40.38 16.37 20.37
C SER A 5 -39.67 15.12 20.89
N ASN A 6 -40.38 14.32 21.68
CA ASN A 6 -39.98 12.97 22.04
C ASN A 6 -39.81 12.17 20.74
N VAL A 7 -38.62 12.24 20.15
CA VAL A 7 -38.16 11.25 19.19
C VAL A 7 -37.94 10.01 20.04
N SER A 8 -39.00 9.21 20.15
CA SER A 8 -38.98 7.98 20.90
C SER A 8 -37.84 7.09 20.40
N THR A 9 -36.96 6.69 21.33
CA THR A 9 -35.82 5.80 21.06
C THR A 9 -36.25 4.34 20.84
N SER A 10 -37.51 4.00 21.14
CA SER A 10 -38.09 2.69 20.86
C SER A 10 -38.40 2.54 19.38
N GLY A 11 -38.31 1.32 18.85
CA GLY A 11 -38.52 1.07 17.42
C GLY A 11 -39.99 1.06 16.97
N LEU A 12 -40.19 0.65 15.72
CA LEU A 12 -41.47 0.39 15.07
C LEU A 12 -42.18 -0.76 15.76
N ARG A 13 -43.39 -0.50 16.27
CA ARG A 13 -44.29 -1.53 16.78
C ARG A 13 -45.25 -1.94 15.68
N LEU A 14 -45.03 -3.13 15.11
CA LEU A 14 -45.94 -3.73 14.14
C LEU A 14 -47.25 -4.15 14.82
N ARG A 15 -48.37 -3.91 14.13
CA ARG A 15 -49.72 -4.26 14.64
C ARG A 15 -50.08 -5.73 14.46
N SER A 16 -49.41 -6.45 13.55
CA SER A 16 -49.64 -7.87 13.23
C SER A 16 -48.31 -8.64 13.15
N GLY A 17 -48.35 -9.98 13.17
CA GLY A 17 -47.19 -10.88 13.11
C GLY A 17 -46.86 -11.59 14.44
N SER A 18 -45.91 -12.54 14.42
CA SER A 18 -45.47 -13.27 15.63
C SER A 18 -44.76 -12.34 16.63
N ARG A 19 -44.76 -12.69 17.92
CA ARG A 19 -44.14 -11.85 18.98
C ARG A 19 -42.63 -11.65 18.71
N SER A 20 -41.93 -12.69 18.25
CA SER A 20 -40.51 -12.62 17.90
C SER A 20 -40.23 -11.67 16.73
N TRP A 21 -41.04 -11.71 15.67
CA TRP A 21 -40.90 -10.81 14.52
C TRP A 21 -41.12 -9.35 14.90
N ARG A 22 -42.11 -9.08 15.75
CA ARG A 22 -42.37 -7.70 16.25
C ARG A 22 -41.21 -7.17 17.07
N SER A 23 -40.68 -7.95 18.01
CA SER A 23 -39.52 -7.57 18.82
C SER A 23 -38.26 -7.38 17.97
N PHE A 24 -38.06 -8.20 16.95
CA PHE A 24 -36.94 -8.07 16.02
C PHE A 24 -37.01 -6.76 15.23
N VAL A 25 -38.18 -6.41 14.67
CA VAL A 25 -38.36 -5.15 13.94
C VAL A 25 -38.27 -3.95 14.88
N GLU A 26 -38.75 -4.04 16.12
CA GLU A 26 -38.60 -2.99 17.13
C GLU A 26 -37.13 -2.77 17.52
N LEU A 27 -36.33 -3.83 17.64
CA LEU A 27 -34.89 -3.71 17.87
C LEU A 27 -34.18 -3.07 16.66
N LEU A 28 -34.45 -3.58 15.46
CA LEU A 28 -33.77 -3.16 14.23
C LEU A 28 -34.07 -1.70 13.85
N SER A 29 -35.23 -1.18 14.24
CA SER A 29 -35.63 0.21 14.00
C SER A 29 -35.37 1.15 15.18
N SER A 30 -34.62 0.71 16.20
CA SER A 30 -34.21 1.55 17.32
C SER A 30 -32.97 2.38 16.98
N MET A 31 -33.00 3.67 17.35
CA MET A 31 -31.85 4.58 17.22
C MET A 31 -30.63 4.10 18.02
N ARG A 32 -30.85 3.48 19.19
CA ARG A 32 -29.76 2.97 20.05
C ARG A 32 -29.01 1.83 19.36
N PHE A 33 -29.76 0.93 18.73
CA PHE A 33 -29.19 -0.20 17.98
C PHE A 33 -28.34 0.29 16.80
N ALA A 34 -28.83 1.26 16.03
CA ALA A 34 -28.07 1.85 14.93
C ALA A 34 -26.75 2.50 15.40
N ILE A 35 -26.77 3.26 16.50
CA ILE A 35 -25.57 3.88 17.08
C ILE A 35 -24.57 2.82 17.56
N SER A 36 -25.06 1.77 18.23
CA SER A 36 -24.19 0.65 18.65
C SER A 36 -23.54 -0.02 17.45
N LEU A 37 -24.29 -0.29 16.36
CA LEU A 37 -23.73 -0.85 15.13
C LEU A 37 -22.68 0.07 14.50
N LEU A 38 -22.92 1.38 14.48
CA LEU A 38 -21.95 2.35 13.97
C LEU A 38 -20.61 2.27 14.73
N VAL A 39 -20.66 2.17 16.06
CA VAL A 39 -19.45 2.02 16.90
C VAL A 39 -18.71 0.72 16.57
N VAL A 40 -19.44 -0.39 16.39
CA VAL A 40 -18.84 -1.68 16.01
C VAL A 40 -18.17 -1.61 14.63
N VAL A 41 -18.84 -1.01 13.64
CA VAL A 41 -18.25 -0.79 12.30
C VAL A 41 -17.00 0.09 12.38
N ALA A 42 -17.02 1.13 13.22
CA ALA A 42 -15.85 2.01 13.41
C ALA A 42 -14.66 1.24 13.98
N ILE A 43 -14.86 0.43 15.02
CA ILE A 43 -13.81 -0.41 15.61
C ILE A 43 -13.25 -1.40 14.56
N ALA A 44 -14.14 -2.08 13.83
CA ALA A 44 -13.74 -3.00 12.77
C ALA A 44 -12.91 -2.32 11.67
N SER A 45 -13.31 -1.11 11.27
CA SER A 45 -12.62 -0.32 10.24
C SER A 45 -11.25 0.17 10.72
N ILE A 46 -11.09 0.52 12.00
CA ILE A 46 -9.78 0.86 12.58
C ILE A 46 -8.85 -0.34 12.50
N ILE A 47 -9.31 -1.53 12.91
CA ILE A 47 -8.51 -2.77 12.84
C ILE A 47 -8.08 -3.04 11.40
N GLY A 48 -9.00 -2.95 10.44
CA GLY A 48 -8.71 -3.16 9.01
C GLY A 48 -7.82 -2.08 8.38
N THR A 49 -7.66 -0.92 9.03
CA THR A 49 -6.74 0.15 8.57
C THR A 49 -5.34 -0.04 9.15
N VAL A 50 -5.24 -0.50 10.39
CA VAL A 50 -3.96 -0.75 11.06
C VAL A 50 -3.29 -2.00 10.50
N LEU A 51 -4.07 -3.04 10.20
CA LEU A 51 -3.57 -4.28 9.61
C LEU A 51 -3.58 -4.16 8.08
N GLN A 52 -2.40 -4.18 7.45
CA GLN A 52 -2.27 -4.19 5.99
C GLN A 52 -3.06 -5.39 5.42
N GLN A 53 -3.98 -5.13 4.49
CA GLN A 53 -4.95 -6.12 4.00
C GLN A 53 -4.42 -6.83 2.75
N GLY A 54 -4.70 -8.13 2.62
CA GLY A 54 -4.42 -8.90 1.40
C GLY A 54 -2.93 -9.23 1.12
N GLU A 55 -2.07 -9.21 2.14
CA GLU A 55 -0.67 -9.62 2.00
C GLU A 55 -0.51 -11.16 1.94
N PRO A 56 0.63 -11.67 1.43
CA PRO A 56 0.97 -13.09 1.53
C PRO A 56 0.98 -13.58 2.99
N LEU A 57 0.52 -14.82 3.22
CA LEU A 57 0.38 -15.38 4.58
C LEU A 57 1.70 -15.37 5.37
N ASN A 58 2.82 -15.61 4.71
CA ASN A 58 4.14 -15.61 5.35
C ASN A 58 4.48 -14.26 5.99
N ASN A 59 4.14 -13.14 5.33
CA ASN A 59 4.38 -11.80 5.88
C ASN A 59 3.64 -11.60 7.21
N TYR A 60 2.43 -12.18 7.35
CA TYR A 60 1.69 -12.14 8.61
C TYR A 60 2.27 -13.10 9.66
N ILE A 61 2.78 -14.25 9.25
CA ILE A 61 3.47 -15.19 10.15
C ILE A 61 4.74 -14.55 10.70
N ASP A 62 5.50 -13.82 9.89
CA ASP A 62 6.73 -13.16 10.31
C ASP A 62 6.44 -12.00 11.28
N GLN A 63 5.34 -11.26 11.06
CA GLN A 63 4.95 -10.13 11.91
C GLN A 63 4.33 -10.56 13.25
N PHE A 64 3.48 -11.59 13.27
CA PHE A 64 2.66 -11.94 14.43
C PHE A 64 2.98 -13.33 15.04
N GLY A 65 3.81 -14.12 14.36
CA GLY A 65 4.06 -15.52 14.68
C GLY A 65 2.98 -16.45 14.13
N PRO A 66 3.27 -17.77 13.98
CA PRO A 66 2.36 -18.74 13.37
C PRO A 66 0.98 -18.84 14.07
N PHE A 67 0.95 -18.71 15.40
CA PHE A 67 -0.28 -18.83 16.18
C PHE A 67 -1.26 -17.68 15.91
N TRP A 68 -0.83 -16.43 16.08
CA TRP A 68 -1.69 -15.27 15.89
C TRP A 68 -2.07 -15.07 14.42
N ALA A 69 -1.16 -15.38 13.49
CA ALA A 69 -1.47 -15.39 12.07
C ALA A 69 -2.60 -16.38 11.75
N ALA A 70 -2.56 -17.59 12.31
CA ALA A 70 -3.63 -18.58 12.15
C ALA A 70 -4.97 -18.14 12.78
N VAL A 71 -4.92 -17.50 13.95
CA VAL A 71 -6.12 -16.95 14.61
C VAL A 71 -6.76 -15.87 13.74
N PHE A 72 -5.98 -14.87 13.32
CA PHE A 72 -6.46 -13.76 12.48
C PHE A 72 -6.97 -14.23 11.13
N HIS A 73 -6.31 -15.21 10.52
CA HIS A 73 -6.77 -15.87 9.30
C HIS A 73 -8.14 -16.52 9.49
N ARG A 74 -8.37 -17.23 10.61
CA ARG A 74 -9.62 -17.96 10.88
C ARG A 74 -10.84 -17.04 11.03
N ILE A 75 -10.64 -15.78 11.43
CA ILE A 75 -11.69 -14.77 11.57
C ILE A 75 -11.70 -13.74 10.42
N ASP A 76 -10.98 -14.00 9.33
CA ASP A 76 -10.89 -13.14 8.13
C ASP A 76 -10.38 -11.70 8.40
N LEU A 77 -9.51 -11.50 9.40
CA LEU A 77 -8.96 -10.16 9.70
C LEU A 77 -8.01 -9.61 8.63
N PHE A 78 -7.44 -10.47 7.79
CA PHE A 78 -6.60 -10.03 6.67
C PHE A 78 -7.41 -9.45 5.50
N ASN A 79 -8.74 -9.63 5.51
CA ASN A 79 -9.67 -9.21 4.47
C ASN A 79 -10.98 -8.65 5.07
N VAL A 80 -10.88 -7.81 6.12
CA VAL A 80 -12.00 -7.31 6.94
C VAL A 80 -13.17 -6.79 6.09
N TYR A 81 -12.89 -5.94 5.08
CA TYR A 81 -13.91 -5.27 4.28
C TYR A 81 -14.74 -6.23 3.40
N SER A 82 -14.21 -7.41 3.11
CA SER A 82 -14.91 -8.46 2.35
C SER A 82 -15.40 -9.63 3.23
N SER A 83 -15.09 -9.60 4.53
CA SER A 83 -15.46 -10.63 5.48
C SER A 83 -16.97 -10.70 5.68
N TRP A 84 -17.48 -11.93 5.91
CA TRP A 84 -18.92 -12.15 6.06
C TRP A 84 -19.50 -11.38 7.25
N TRP A 85 -18.75 -11.28 8.36
CA TRP A 85 -19.21 -10.62 9.58
C TRP A 85 -19.29 -9.10 9.40
N PHE A 86 -18.33 -8.49 8.70
CA PHE A 86 -18.35 -7.06 8.41
C PHE A 86 -19.53 -6.70 7.49
N VAL A 87 -19.74 -7.49 6.44
CA VAL A 87 -20.88 -7.33 5.52
C VAL A 87 -22.22 -7.50 6.26
N MET A 88 -22.33 -8.45 7.19
CA MET A 88 -23.52 -8.64 8.01
C MET A 88 -23.82 -7.41 8.88
N ILE A 89 -22.80 -6.87 9.56
CA ILE A 89 -22.95 -5.66 10.39
C ILE A 89 -23.35 -4.46 9.53
N MET A 90 -22.71 -4.30 8.37
CA MET A 90 -23.05 -3.25 7.39
C MET A 90 -24.50 -3.40 6.90
N GLY A 91 -24.93 -4.62 6.58
CA GLY A 91 -26.30 -4.92 6.16
C GLY A 91 -27.32 -4.55 7.24
N PHE A 92 -27.09 -4.93 8.50
CA PHE A 92 -27.97 -4.53 9.60
C PHE A 92 -28.01 -3.01 9.80
N LEU A 93 -26.87 -2.33 9.65
CA LEU A 93 -26.80 -0.88 9.76
C LEU A 93 -27.60 -0.19 8.64
N VAL A 94 -27.50 -0.66 7.39
CA VAL A 94 -28.28 -0.15 6.26
C VAL A 94 -29.77 -0.36 6.47
N VAL A 95 -30.18 -1.55 6.92
CA VAL A 95 -31.60 -1.83 7.20
C VAL A 95 -32.11 -0.96 8.34
N SER A 96 -31.34 -0.85 9.43
CA SER A 96 -31.72 -0.06 10.60
C SER A 96 -31.89 1.42 10.28
N THR A 97 -30.92 2.01 9.57
CA THR A 97 -30.95 3.42 9.14
C THR A 97 -32.09 3.67 8.15
N SER A 98 -32.35 2.73 7.24
CA SER A 98 -33.50 2.79 6.31
C SER A 98 -34.84 2.78 7.05
N LEU A 99 -35.01 1.91 8.06
CA LEU A 99 -36.23 1.86 8.87
C LEU A 99 -36.43 3.15 9.69
N CYS A 100 -35.34 3.71 10.24
CA CYS A 100 -35.38 5.01 10.92
C CYS A 100 -35.82 6.13 9.97
N LEU A 101 -35.28 6.15 8.74
CA LEU A 101 -35.62 7.11 7.70
C LEU A 101 -37.11 7.00 7.33
N ILE A 102 -37.60 5.80 7.02
CA ILE A 102 -38.99 5.55 6.62
C ILE A 102 -39.97 6.00 7.71
N ARG A 103 -39.65 5.76 8.99
CA ARG A 103 -40.50 6.15 10.12
C ARG A 103 -40.54 7.66 10.36
N ASN A 104 -39.40 8.33 10.24
CA ASN A 104 -39.26 9.74 10.64
C ASN A 104 -39.63 10.71 9.51
N THR A 105 -39.39 10.32 8.25
CA THR A 105 -39.70 11.12 7.06
C THR A 105 -41.13 11.69 7.04
N PRO A 106 -42.21 10.88 7.21
CA PRO A 106 -43.57 11.42 7.16
C PRO A 106 -43.87 12.42 8.29
N LYS A 107 -43.31 12.19 9.48
CA LYS A 107 -43.47 13.10 10.64
C LYS A 107 -42.78 14.44 10.39
N ILE A 108 -41.57 14.40 9.84
CA ILE A 108 -40.82 15.60 9.46
C ILE A 108 -41.58 16.38 8.39
N LEU A 109 -42.08 15.70 7.35
CA LEU A 109 -42.83 16.33 6.27
C LEU A 109 -44.15 16.96 6.74
N ALA A 110 -44.82 16.32 7.72
CA ALA A 110 -46.01 16.87 8.36
C ALA A 110 -45.71 18.11 9.23
N ASP A 111 -44.65 18.08 10.04
CA ASP A 111 -44.25 19.25 10.87
C ASP A 111 -43.78 20.43 10.00
N LEU A 112 -43.13 20.16 8.86
CA LEU A 112 -42.77 21.19 7.87
C LEU A 112 -44.00 21.93 7.34
N ARG A 113 -45.17 21.30 7.30
CA ARG A 113 -46.43 21.93 6.88
C ARG A 113 -47.15 22.61 8.05
N ASN A 114 -46.93 22.19 9.29
CA ASN A 114 -47.58 22.76 10.46
C ASN A 114 -46.98 24.13 10.86
N PHE A 115 -47.84 25.11 11.17
CA PHE A 115 -47.45 26.43 11.66
C PHE A 115 -47.56 26.55 13.19
N LYS A 116 -48.14 25.54 13.87
CA LYS A 116 -48.48 25.58 15.30
C LYS A 116 -49.20 26.88 15.68
N ALA A 117 -50.27 27.18 14.96
CA ALA A 117 -51.03 28.42 15.13
C ALA A 117 -52.08 28.35 16.26
N GLY A 118 -52.39 27.17 16.80
CA GLY A 118 -53.31 26.97 17.94
C GLY A 118 -52.64 26.99 19.33
N ILE A 119 -51.55 27.75 19.51
CA ILE A 119 -50.89 27.85 20.83
C ILE A 119 -51.71 28.78 21.73
N ARG A 120 -52.12 28.28 22.90
CA ARG A 120 -52.82 29.10 23.92
C ARG A 120 -51.87 30.12 24.54
N GLU A 121 -52.42 31.23 25.04
CA GLU A 121 -51.66 32.33 25.66
C GLU A 121 -50.70 31.86 26.77
N GLN A 122 -51.17 30.97 27.67
CA GLN A 122 -50.32 30.44 28.74
C GLN A 122 -49.08 29.71 28.20
N GLY A 123 -49.21 29.08 27.03
CA GLY A 123 -48.09 28.50 26.27
C GLY A 123 -47.13 29.57 25.75
N LEU A 124 -47.64 30.68 25.21
CA LEU A 124 -46.82 31.82 24.78
C LEU A 124 -46.05 32.45 25.93
N ARG A 125 -46.68 32.62 27.10
CA ARG A 125 -46.03 33.15 28.31
C ARG A 125 -44.95 32.23 28.87
N SER A 126 -44.99 30.94 28.53
CA SER A 126 -43.97 29.96 28.95
C SER A 126 -42.69 29.99 28.11
N PHE A 127 -42.67 30.70 26.97
CA PHE A 127 -41.44 30.92 26.23
C PHE A 127 -40.51 31.85 27.00
N HIS A 128 -39.22 31.59 26.87
CA HIS A 128 -38.19 32.39 27.51
C HIS A 128 -38.00 33.73 26.80
N ASP A 129 -38.06 33.75 25.47
CA ASP A 129 -37.99 34.98 24.67
C ASP A 129 -39.41 35.42 24.32
N LYS A 130 -39.95 36.30 25.16
CA LYS A 130 -41.31 36.82 25.07
C LYS A 130 -41.33 38.30 25.41
N PHE A 131 -42.30 39.02 24.86
CA PHE A 131 -42.48 40.44 25.12
C PHE A 131 -43.94 40.84 24.96
N GLU A 132 -44.43 41.74 25.80
CA GLU A 132 -45.80 42.23 25.79
C GLU A 132 -45.77 43.75 25.66
N ALA A 133 -46.56 44.29 24.74
CA ALA A 133 -46.66 45.74 24.54
C ALA A 133 -48.08 46.14 24.18
N GLU A 134 -48.48 47.32 24.64
CA GLU A 134 -49.70 48.00 24.22
C GLU A 134 -49.39 48.91 23.02
N GLN A 135 -50.28 48.90 22.04
CA GLN A 135 -50.22 49.73 20.85
C GLN A 135 -51.40 50.69 20.85
N VAL A 136 -51.18 51.91 20.39
CA VAL A 136 -52.22 52.95 20.20
C VAL A 136 -52.98 52.74 18.87
N THR A 137 -52.83 51.58 18.23
CA THR A 137 -53.49 51.24 16.97
C THR A 137 -54.47 50.09 17.15
N PRO A 138 -55.61 50.08 16.43
CA PRO A 138 -56.56 48.98 16.47
C PRO A 138 -55.94 47.64 16.04
N ARG A 139 -56.49 46.54 16.55
CA ARG A 139 -56.01 45.17 16.32
C ARG A 139 -55.77 44.85 14.85
N GLU A 140 -56.67 45.22 13.94
CA GLU A 140 -56.54 44.93 12.51
C GLU A 140 -55.31 45.60 11.89
N THR A 141 -55.05 46.86 12.26
CA THR A 141 -53.91 47.63 11.75
C THR A 141 -52.60 47.09 12.33
N THR A 142 -52.59 46.71 13.60
CA THR A 142 -51.45 46.06 14.27
C THR A 142 -51.12 44.71 13.62
N VAL A 143 -52.13 43.87 13.36
CA VAL A 143 -51.95 42.58 12.67
C VAL A 143 -51.41 42.78 11.25
N ALA A 144 -51.97 43.72 10.48
CA ALA A 144 -51.50 44.01 9.12
C ALA A 144 -50.03 44.45 9.10
N ARG A 145 -49.62 45.31 10.04
CA ARG A 145 -48.22 45.73 10.22
C ARG A 145 -47.31 44.55 10.52
N ILE A 146 -47.68 43.70 11.48
CA ILE A 146 -46.91 42.51 11.87
C ILE A 146 -46.74 41.57 10.67
N VAL A 147 -47.82 41.29 9.94
CA VAL A 147 -47.78 40.42 8.75
C VAL A 147 -46.87 40.99 7.66
N ALA A 148 -46.95 42.29 7.38
CA ALA A 148 -46.09 42.95 6.38
C ALA A 148 -44.60 42.87 6.77
N GLN A 149 -44.26 43.16 8.03
CA GLN A 149 -42.89 43.10 8.54
C GLN A 149 -42.29 41.69 8.56
N LEU A 150 -43.13 40.67 8.81
CA LEU A 150 -42.74 39.26 8.77
C LEU A 150 -42.51 38.78 7.33
N LYS A 151 -43.44 39.08 6.41
CA LYS A 151 -43.30 38.73 4.99
C LYS A 151 -42.08 39.41 4.36
N GLY A 152 -41.83 40.69 4.67
CA GLY A 152 -40.65 41.42 4.20
C GLY A 152 -39.32 40.83 4.67
N ARG A 153 -39.32 40.02 5.73
CA ARG A 153 -38.14 39.29 6.24
C ARG A 153 -38.10 37.81 5.84
N GLY A 154 -38.94 37.39 4.89
CA GLY A 154 -38.96 36.03 4.35
C GLY A 154 -39.61 35.00 5.28
N TYR A 155 -40.47 35.41 6.22
CA TYR A 155 -41.27 34.47 7.00
C TYR A 155 -42.52 34.04 6.23
N ALA A 156 -42.81 32.75 6.27
CA ALA A 156 -44.14 32.24 5.93
C ALA A 156 -45.08 32.55 7.10
N VAL A 157 -46.23 33.17 6.85
CA VAL A 157 -47.15 33.66 7.88
C VAL A 157 -48.53 33.02 7.75
N LYS A 158 -49.13 32.63 8.88
CA LYS A 158 -50.51 32.18 9.00
C LYS A 158 -51.22 33.00 10.08
N VAL A 159 -52.35 33.60 9.71
CA VAL A 159 -53.22 34.37 10.61
C VAL A 159 -54.47 33.56 10.89
N GLN A 160 -54.88 33.48 12.17
CA GLN A 160 -56.13 32.84 12.57
C GLN A 160 -56.69 33.49 13.85
N PRO A 161 -57.99 33.34 14.14
CA PRO A 161 -58.55 33.69 15.44
C PRO A 161 -57.84 32.92 16.57
N ALA A 162 -57.67 33.55 17.73
CA ALA A 162 -57.06 32.93 18.91
C ALA A 162 -58.01 31.85 19.49
N GLU A 163 -57.56 30.60 19.51
CA GLU A 163 -58.34 29.47 20.03
C GLU A 163 -58.44 29.48 21.55
N GLY A 164 -59.66 29.34 22.09
CA GLY A 164 -59.91 29.25 23.53
C GLY A 164 -59.84 30.58 24.29
N ASP A 165 -59.91 31.71 23.57
CA ASP A 165 -59.94 33.05 24.14
C ASP A 165 -61.38 33.58 24.22
N ALA A 166 -61.87 33.79 25.44
CA ALA A 166 -63.23 34.31 25.67
C ALA A 166 -63.38 35.80 25.29
N GLN A 167 -62.27 36.53 25.10
CA GLN A 167 -62.25 37.98 24.85
C GLN A 167 -62.04 38.35 23.37
N GLY A 168 -61.80 37.36 22.49
CA GLY A 168 -61.55 37.58 21.07
C GLY A 168 -60.15 38.15 20.79
N GLY A 169 -59.27 37.35 20.18
CA GLY A 169 -57.91 37.76 19.80
C GLY A 169 -57.52 37.23 18.42
N THR A 170 -56.49 37.81 17.81
CA THR A 170 -55.92 37.34 16.54
C THR A 170 -54.51 36.78 16.76
N MET A 171 -54.28 35.54 16.35
CA MET A 171 -52.98 34.88 16.36
C MET A 171 -52.30 35.00 15.00
N VAL A 172 -51.09 35.55 14.98
CA VAL A 172 -50.18 35.54 13.83
C VAL A 172 -49.04 34.58 14.14
N ALA A 173 -49.03 33.43 13.49
CA ALA A 173 -47.95 32.45 13.59
C ALA A 173 -47.09 32.51 12.32
N ALA A 174 -45.78 32.62 12.47
CA ALA A 174 -44.87 32.70 11.36
C ALA A 174 -43.63 31.83 11.54
N LYS A 175 -43.09 31.31 10.43
CA LYS A 175 -41.92 30.44 10.42
C LYS A 175 -40.98 30.72 9.25
N THR A 176 -39.69 30.48 9.46
CA THR A 176 -38.68 30.47 8.40
C THR A 176 -37.62 29.39 8.69
N GLY A 177 -36.87 29.00 7.67
CA GLY A 177 -35.78 28.01 7.80
C GLY A 177 -36.24 26.56 8.01
N GLY A 178 -37.46 26.20 7.60
CA GLY A 178 -37.97 24.83 7.73
C GLY A 178 -37.11 23.77 7.03
N ILE A 179 -36.39 24.14 5.95
CA ILE A 179 -35.51 23.25 5.18
C ILE A 179 -34.44 22.57 6.06
N ASN A 180 -34.07 23.15 7.21
CA ASN A 180 -33.16 22.53 8.18
C ASN A 180 -33.52 21.05 8.48
N ARG A 181 -34.82 20.73 8.61
CA ARG A 181 -35.28 19.37 8.92
C ARG A 181 -35.20 18.41 7.74
N LEU A 182 -35.20 18.92 6.49
CA LEU A 182 -34.93 18.10 5.31
C LEU A 182 -33.49 17.62 5.29
N GLY A 183 -32.57 18.35 5.93
CA GLY A 183 -31.17 17.95 6.04
C GLY A 183 -30.97 16.59 6.71
N TYR A 184 -31.80 16.25 7.70
CA TYR A 184 -31.81 14.91 8.31
C TYR A 184 -32.12 13.81 7.27
N ILE A 185 -33.17 14.02 6.45
CA ILE A 185 -33.61 13.06 5.43
C ILE A 185 -32.50 12.88 4.40
N LEU A 186 -31.92 13.99 3.92
CA LEU A 186 -30.84 13.97 2.92
C LEU A 186 -29.61 13.22 3.45
N ALA A 187 -29.14 13.52 4.66
CA ALA A 187 -27.95 12.89 5.23
C ALA A 187 -28.13 11.40 5.51
N HIS A 188 -29.30 10.98 6.02
CA HIS A 188 -29.56 9.55 6.28
C HIS A 188 -29.80 8.77 4.98
N SER A 189 -30.47 9.38 3.99
CA SER A 189 -30.61 8.78 2.65
C SER A 189 -29.26 8.64 1.97
N ALA A 190 -28.40 9.66 2.08
CA ALA A 190 -27.04 9.64 1.55
C ALA A 190 -26.23 8.47 2.09
N PHE A 191 -26.25 8.27 3.41
CA PHE A 191 -25.54 7.17 4.05
C PHE A 191 -26.01 5.81 3.50
N VAL A 192 -27.32 5.59 3.41
CA VAL A 192 -27.90 4.36 2.85
C VAL A 192 -27.46 4.16 1.40
N LEU A 193 -27.53 5.19 0.56
CA LEU A 193 -27.14 5.10 -0.85
C LEU A 193 -25.64 4.81 -1.02
N ILE A 194 -24.78 5.44 -0.23
CA ILE A 194 -23.33 5.19 -0.26
C ILE A 194 -23.03 3.74 0.12
N CYS A 195 -23.63 3.23 1.20
CA CYS A 195 -23.45 1.84 1.61
C CYS A 195 -23.96 0.85 0.56
N LEU A 196 -25.15 1.10 -0.03
CA LEU A 196 -25.69 0.25 -1.09
C LEU A 196 -24.81 0.26 -2.34
N GLY A 197 -24.32 1.44 -2.76
CA GLY A 197 -23.40 1.57 -3.88
C GLY A 197 -22.08 0.82 -3.64
N GLY A 198 -21.52 0.92 -2.44
CA GLY A 198 -20.31 0.17 -2.04
C GLY A 198 -20.52 -1.35 -2.03
N LEU A 199 -21.67 -1.82 -1.54
CA LEU A 199 -22.03 -3.24 -1.55
C LEU A 199 -22.20 -3.79 -2.98
N LEU A 200 -22.68 -2.98 -3.91
CA LEU A 200 -22.82 -3.35 -5.32
C LEU A 200 -21.48 -3.42 -6.07
N ASP A 201 -20.53 -2.55 -5.75
CA ASP A 201 -19.21 -2.52 -6.41
C ASP A 201 -18.17 -3.44 -5.74
N GLY A 202 -18.46 -3.97 -4.56
CA GLY A 202 -17.60 -4.92 -3.85
C GLY A 202 -17.78 -6.38 -4.28
N ASP A 203 -16.96 -7.26 -3.71
CA ASP A 203 -16.93 -8.70 -4.05
C ASP A 203 -18.21 -9.44 -3.68
N MET A 204 -19.09 -8.85 -2.86
CA MET A 204 -20.31 -9.49 -2.37
C MET A 204 -21.20 -9.96 -3.53
N MET A 205 -21.39 -9.12 -4.55
CA MET A 205 -22.24 -9.47 -5.68
C MET A 205 -21.65 -10.63 -6.49
N ILE A 206 -20.32 -10.65 -6.61
CA ILE A 206 -19.59 -11.71 -7.30
C ILE A 206 -19.69 -13.02 -6.50
N ARG A 207 -19.48 -12.96 -5.17
CA ARG A 207 -19.64 -14.12 -4.26
C ARG A 207 -21.07 -14.67 -4.27
N LEU A 208 -22.08 -13.80 -4.28
CA LEU A 208 -23.47 -14.20 -4.40
C LEU A 208 -23.73 -14.90 -5.75
N GLN A 209 -23.22 -14.33 -6.84
CA GLN A 209 -23.33 -14.94 -8.17
C GLN A 209 -22.65 -16.32 -8.19
N MET A 210 -21.45 -16.45 -7.60
CA MET A 210 -20.73 -17.71 -7.51
C MET A 210 -21.53 -18.76 -6.74
N LEU A 211 -22.12 -18.38 -5.61
CA LEU A 211 -22.96 -19.25 -4.79
C LEU A 211 -24.22 -19.71 -5.54
N LEU A 212 -24.88 -18.81 -6.26
CA LEU A 212 -26.10 -19.13 -7.04
C LEU A 212 -25.82 -19.93 -8.32
N SER A 213 -24.64 -19.77 -8.92
CA SER A 213 -24.28 -20.40 -10.20
C SER A 213 -23.27 -21.54 -10.09
N GLY A 214 -22.89 -21.93 -8.86
CA GLY A 214 -21.96 -23.04 -8.60
C GLY A 214 -20.53 -22.78 -9.10
N LYS A 215 -20.13 -21.51 -9.28
CA LYS A 215 -18.78 -21.14 -9.74
C LYS A 215 -17.78 -21.24 -8.60
N GLN A 216 -16.53 -21.57 -8.93
CA GLN A 216 -15.46 -21.78 -7.95
C GLN A 216 -14.22 -20.95 -8.31
N THR A 217 -13.39 -20.65 -7.31
CA THR A 217 -12.08 -20.03 -7.53
C THR A 217 -11.04 -21.08 -7.96
N LEU A 218 -10.09 -20.66 -8.78
CA LEU A 218 -8.85 -21.38 -9.04
C LEU A 218 -7.87 -21.15 -7.89
N LYS A 219 -7.15 -22.21 -7.50
CA LYS A 219 -6.04 -22.15 -6.54
C LYS A 219 -4.69 -22.49 -7.17
N SER A 220 -4.66 -22.71 -8.49
CA SER A 220 -3.47 -23.10 -9.25
C SER A 220 -3.25 -22.15 -10.42
N ASN A 221 -1.98 -21.95 -10.78
CA ASN A 221 -1.57 -21.16 -11.95
C ASN A 221 -1.75 -21.99 -13.23
N MET A 222 -3.01 -22.22 -13.62
CA MET A 222 -3.34 -22.85 -14.90
C MET A 222 -3.30 -21.83 -16.04
N GLU A 223 -2.90 -22.27 -17.23
CA GLU A 223 -2.99 -21.47 -18.44
C GLU A 223 -4.46 -21.14 -18.75
N ILE A 224 -4.74 -19.91 -19.16
CA ILE A 224 -6.11 -19.39 -19.38
C ILE A 224 -6.91 -20.30 -20.34
N SER A 225 -6.27 -20.86 -21.36
CA SER A 225 -6.86 -21.77 -22.34
C SER A 225 -7.35 -23.09 -21.75
N GLN A 226 -6.77 -23.52 -20.62
CA GLN A 226 -7.05 -24.79 -19.95
C GLN A 226 -8.01 -24.63 -18.75
N VAL A 227 -8.47 -23.41 -18.47
CA VAL A 227 -9.32 -23.13 -17.31
C VAL A 227 -10.75 -23.68 -17.53
N PRO A 228 -11.28 -24.50 -16.60
CA PRO A 228 -12.64 -25.01 -16.69
C PRO A 228 -13.71 -23.91 -16.65
N GLN A 229 -14.84 -24.12 -17.33
CA GLN A 229 -15.96 -23.16 -17.37
C GLN A 229 -16.57 -22.85 -15.99
N ARG A 230 -16.41 -23.72 -14.99
CA ARG A 230 -16.83 -23.45 -13.59
C ARG A 230 -16.02 -22.33 -12.92
N ASN A 231 -14.87 -21.95 -13.49
CA ASN A 231 -13.98 -20.91 -13.01
C ASN A 231 -14.01 -19.64 -13.88
N ILE A 232 -14.99 -19.54 -14.79
CA ILE A 232 -15.18 -18.41 -15.69
C ILE A 232 -16.56 -17.80 -15.43
N LEU A 233 -16.60 -16.51 -15.14
CA LEU A 233 -17.83 -15.74 -14.96
C LEU A 233 -18.51 -15.43 -16.29
N SER A 234 -19.77 -14.96 -16.22
CA SER A 234 -20.49 -14.50 -17.41
C SER A 234 -19.94 -13.15 -17.89
N VAL A 235 -19.91 -12.95 -19.21
CA VAL A 235 -19.62 -11.63 -19.83
C VAL A 235 -20.59 -10.55 -19.32
N ASN A 236 -21.85 -10.93 -19.04
CA ASN A 236 -22.90 -10.03 -18.56
C ASN A 236 -22.88 -9.81 -17.05
N ASN A 237 -21.72 -9.99 -16.41
CA ASN A 237 -21.58 -9.72 -14.99
C ASN A 237 -21.83 -8.21 -14.73
N PRO A 238 -22.78 -7.83 -13.84
CA PRO A 238 -23.11 -6.44 -13.59
C PRO A 238 -21.98 -5.64 -12.93
N THR A 239 -21.08 -6.31 -12.21
CA THR A 239 -20.03 -5.65 -11.41
C THR A 239 -18.80 -6.53 -11.28
N TYR A 240 -17.62 -5.95 -11.50
CA TYR A 240 -16.35 -6.62 -11.29
C TYR A 240 -15.20 -5.64 -11.28
N ARG A 241 -14.11 -6.04 -10.63
CA ARG A 241 -12.80 -5.41 -10.74
C ARG A 241 -11.75 -6.50 -10.87
N GLY A 242 -10.97 -6.46 -11.95
CA GLY A 242 -9.96 -7.46 -12.23
C GLY A 242 -8.73 -6.85 -12.89
N ASN A 243 -7.65 -7.61 -12.89
CA ASN A 243 -6.40 -7.26 -13.54
C ASN A 243 -6.20 -8.08 -14.80
N LEU A 244 -5.52 -7.51 -15.78
CA LEU A 244 -5.11 -8.19 -16.99
C LEU A 244 -3.69 -7.73 -17.37
N SER A 245 -2.82 -8.68 -17.69
CA SER A 245 -1.49 -8.40 -18.23
C SER A 245 -1.50 -8.74 -19.71
N ILE A 246 -1.08 -7.79 -20.56
CA ILE A 246 -0.98 -7.99 -22.00
C ILE A 246 0.44 -7.63 -22.43
N PRO A 247 1.22 -8.60 -22.94
CA PRO A 247 2.48 -8.32 -23.63
C PRO A 247 2.29 -7.52 -24.91
N GLU A 248 3.29 -6.73 -25.29
CA GLU A 248 3.30 -6.00 -26.55
C GLU A 248 3.09 -6.93 -27.75
N GLY A 249 2.25 -6.50 -28.69
CA GLY A 249 1.83 -7.29 -29.85
C GLY A 249 0.76 -8.35 -29.55
N SER A 250 0.46 -8.63 -28.28
CA SER A 250 -0.53 -9.62 -27.87
C SER A 250 -1.92 -9.01 -27.64
N SER A 251 -2.92 -9.87 -27.48
CA SER A 251 -4.30 -9.48 -27.22
C SER A 251 -4.90 -10.29 -26.07
N SER A 252 -5.75 -9.66 -25.25
CA SER A 252 -6.52 -10.36 -24.22
C SER A 252 -7.94 -9.80 -24.12
N ASN A 253 -8.85 -10.67 -23.71
CA ASN A 253 -10.23 -10.35 -23.37
C ASN A 253 -10.64 -10.98 -22.03
N MET A 254 -9.67 -11.44 -21.24
CA MET A 254 -9.92 -12.14 -19.98
C MET A 254 -9.22 -11.37 -18.86
N ALA A 255 -10.00 -10.95 -17.86
CA ALA A 255 -9.49 -10.37 -16.64
C ALA A 255 -9.46 -11.41 -15.52
N ILE A 256 -8.49 -11.30 -14.64
CA ILE A 256 -8.32 -12.14 -13.45
C ILE A 256 -8.83 -11.36 -12.24
N LEU A 257 -9.79 -11.93 -11.52
CA LEU A 257 -10.35 -11.39 -10.28
C LEU A 257 -9.77 -12.19 -9.11
N THR A 258 -9.15 -11.51 -8.15
CA THR A 258 -8.69 -12.14 -6.91
C THR A 258 -9.83 -12.14 -5.90
N ILE A 259 -10.19 -13.32 -5.37
CA ILE A 259 -11.26 -13.49 -4.38
C ILE A 259 -10.76 -14.42 -3.27
N GLY A 260 -10.44 -13.84 -2.11
CA GLY A 260 -9.77 -14.57 -1.03
C GLY A 260 -8.44 -15.15 -1.51
N ASP A 261 -8.18 -16.43 -1.24
CA ASP A 261 -6.92 -17.11 -1.60
C ASP A 261 -6.89 -17.66 -3.04
N GLY A 262 -7.88 -17.33 -3.86
CA GLY A 262 -7.99 -17.84 -5.22
C GLY A 262 -8.34 -16.78 -6.25
N SER A 263 -8.40 -17.19 -7.51
CA SER A 263 -8.76 -16.31 -8.62
C SER A 263 -9.94 -16.84 -9.42
N ILE A 264 -10.67 -15.96 -10.11
CA ILE A 264 -11.70 -16.36 -11.07
C ILE A 264 -11.57 -15.51 -12.32
N LEU A 265 -11.87 -16.09 -13.49
CA LEU A 265 -11.73 -15.38 -14.75
C LEU A 265 -13.01 -14.65 -15.13
N GLN A 266 -12.88 -13.40 -15.57
CA GLN A 266 -13.95 -12.56 -16.07
C GLN A 266 -13.72 -12.23 -17.56
N PRO A 267 -14.54 -12.79 -18.46
CA PRO A 267 -14.54 -12.39 -19.86
C PRO A 267 -14.99 -10.94 -20.03
N LEU A 268 -14.33 -10.23 -20.95
CA LEU A 268 -14.66 -8.85 -21.34
C LEU A 268 -15.53 -8.83 -22.61
N PRO A 269 -16.37 -7.77 -22.77
CA PRO A 269 -17.20 -7.60 -23.96
C PRO A 269 -16.41 -7.13 -25.20
N PHE A 270 -15.12 -6.83 -25.04
CA PHE A 270 -14.19 -6.41 -26.09
C PHE A 270 -12.85 -7.12 -25.94
N ILE A 271 -12.04 -7.08 -26.99
CA ILE A 271 -10.64 -7.53 -26.99
C ILE A 271 -9.76 -6.29 -26.91
N ILE A 272 -8.75 -6.33 -26.03
CA ILE A 272 -7.71 -5.31 -25.93
C ILE A 272 -6.46 -5.88 -26.58
N THR A 273 -5.93 -5.20 -27.60
CA THR A 273 -4.63 -5.52 -28.20
C THR A 273 -3.63 -4.45 -27.79
N LEU A 274 -2.53 -4.83 -27.13
CA LEU A 274 -1.46 -3.89 -26.83
C LEU A 274 -0.57 -3.75 -28.06
N LYS A 275 -0.43 -2.53 -28.58
CA LYS A 275 0.51 -2.24 -29.67
C LYS A 275 1.87 -1.88 -29.12
N LYS A 276 1.90 -0.98 -28.14
CA LYS A 276 3.14 -0.50 -27.54
C LYS A 276 2.87 0.07 -26.15
N PHE A 277 3.78 -0.21 -25.23
CA PHE A 277 3.91 0.49 -23.96
C PHE A 277 4.95 1.61 -24.12
N VAL A 278 4.66 2.77 -23.53
CA VAL A 278 5.48 3.97 -23.65
C VAL A 278 5.77 4.49 -22.26
N VAL A 279 7.06 4.55 -21.94
CA VAL A 279 7.59 5.22 -20.75
C VAL A 279 8.43 6.41 -21.16
N ASP A 280 8.04 7.60 -20.69
CA ASP A 280 8.90 8.78 -20.77
C ASP A 280 9.56 9.01 -19.42
N TYR A 281 10.83 9.41 -19.41
CA TYR A 281 11.57 9.82 -18.21
C TYR A 281 11.92 11.31 -18.28
N TYR A 282 11.96 11.98 -17.13
CA TYR A 282 12.63 13.27 -16.99
C TYR A 282 14.15 13.11 -17.13
N SER A 283 14.88 14.21 -17.36
CA SER A 283 16.35 14.21 -17.38
C SER A 283 16.98 13.74 -16.07
N THR A 284 16.23 13.78 -14.97
CA THR A 284 16.61 13.28 -13.65
C THR A 284 16.52 11.75 -13.51
N GLY A 285 15.99 11.04 -14.52
CA GLY A 285 15.73 9.61 -14.47
C GLY A 285 14.38 9.23 -13.84
N MET A 286 13.60 10.19 -13.33
CA MET A 286 12.27 9.93 -12.79
C MET A 286 11.25 9.69 -13.91
N PRO A 287 10.36 8.69 -13.82
CA PRO A 287 9.30 8.48 -14.81
C PRO A 287 8.34 9.68 -14.88
N ARG A 288 8.02 10.11 -16.10
CA ARG A 288 7.09 11.21 -16.42
C ARG A 288 5.74 10.70 -16.90
N LEU A 289 5.74 9.66 -17.73
CA LEU A 289 4.54 9.16 -18.38
C LEU A 289 4.61 7.63 -18.45
N PHE A 290 3.49 6.98 -18.10
CA PHE A 290 3.24 5.59 -18.45
C PHE A 290 1.97 5.56 -19.30
N ALA A 291 2.10 5.12 -20.54
CA ALA A 291 1.03 5.10 -21.52
C ALA A 291 1.04 3.79 -22.30
N SER A 292 -0.13 3.31 -22.67
CA SER A 292 -0.29 2.12 -23.50
C SER A 292 -1.13 2.45 -24.71
N ASP A 293 -0.54 2.28 -25.89
CA ASP A 293 -1.26 2.37 -27.15
C ASP A 293 -1.93 1.03 -27.43
N VAL A 294 -3.26 1.05 -27.44
CA VAL A 294 -4.11 -0.14 -27.56
C VAL A 294 -5.04 -0.03 -28.74
N VAL A 295 -5.47 -1.17 -29.26
CA VAL A 295 -6.61 -1.28 -30.15
C VAL A 295 -7.71 -2.03 -29.42
N ILE A 296 -8.88 -1.40 -29.31
CA ILE A 296 -10.06 -2.03 -28.74
C ILE A 296 -10.90 -2.59 -29.88
N THR A 297 -11.25 -3.87 -29.80
CA THR A 297 -12.11 -4.57 -30.77
C THR A 297 -13.38 -5.03 -30.09
N ASP A 298 -14.52 -4.51 -30.53
CA ASP A 298 -15.84 -4.92 -30.05
C ASP A 298 -16.14 -6.35 -30.47
N ARG A 299 -16.52 -7.23 -29.53
CA ARG A 299 -16.85 -8.63 -29.83
C ARG A 299 -18.20 -8.82 -30.49
N LYS A 300 -19.14 -7.88 -30.34
CA LYS A 300 -20.48 -7.94 -30.92
C LYS A 300 -20.46 -7.43 -32.37
N THR A 301 -19.77 -6.33 -32.62
CA THR A 301 -19.78 -5.66 -33.93
C THR A 301 -18.54 -5.93 -34.78
N GLY A 302 -17.45 -6.42 -34.19
CA GLY A 302 -16.16 -6.60 -34.87
C GLY A 302 -15.43 -5.30 -35.19
N LYS A 303 -15.97 -4.13 -34.82
CA LYS A 303 -15.34 -2.84 -35.07
C LYS A 303 -14.15 -2.63 -34.13
N SER A 304 -13.04 -2.14 -34.69
CA SER A 304 -11.84 -1.81 -33.95
C SER A 304 -11.53 -0.32 -34.01
N PHE A 305 -11.02 0.24 -32.91
CA PHE A 305 -10.52 1.62 -32.87
C PHE A 305 -9.25 1.72 -32.01
N PRO A 306 -8.30 2.58 -32.39
CA PRO A 306 -7.12 2.85 -31.57
C PRO A 306 -7.48 3.75 -30.38
N ALA A 307 -6.80 3.56 -29.25
CA ALA A 307 -6.89 4.41 -28.08
C ALA A 307 -5.57 4.38 -27.30
N THR A 308 -5.32 5.41 -26.51
CA THR A 308 -4.19 5.45 -25.57
C THR A 308 -4.71 5.50 -24.15
N ILE A 309 -4.26 4.58 -23.30
CA ILE A 309 -4.59 4.53 -21.88
C ILE A 309 -3.40 5.07 -21.10
N ARG A 310 -3.61 5.99 -20.16
CA ARG A 310 -2.54 6.60 -19.36
C ARG A 310 -2.91 6.61 -17.88
N VAL A 311 -1.90 6.76 -17.02
CA VAL A 311 -2.13 7.01 -15.59
C VAL A 311 -3.05 8.22 -15.42
N ASN A 312 -4.08 8.09 -14.59
CA ASN A 312 -5.14 9.07 -14.36
C ASN A 312 -6.05 9.43 -15.57
N HIS A 313 -5.81 8.85 -16.75
CA HIS A 313 -6.65 9.01 -17.94
C HIS A 313 -7.12 7.63 -18.43
N PRO A 314 -8.11 7.02 -17.75
CA PRO A 314 -8.62 5.71 -18.13
C PRO A 314 -9.51 5.77 -19.38
N LEU A 315 -9.62 4.62 -20.05
CA LEU A 315 -10.54 4.44 -21.19
C LEU A 315 -11.82 3.74 -20.72
N THR A 316 -12.99 4.28 -21.06
CA THR A 316 -14.27 3.63 -20.77
C THR A 316 -14.95 3.16 -22.05
N TYR A 317 -15.31 1.87 -22.12
CA TYR A 317 -16.01 1.27 -23.24
C TYR A 317 -16.96 0.14 -22.76
N ASP A 318 -18.18 0.08 -23.32
CA ASP A 318 -19.28 -0.84 -22.91
C ASP A 318 -19.51 -0.94 -21.38
N GLY A 319 -19.41 0.20 -20.68
CA GLY A 319 -19.58 0.28 -19.22
C GLY A 319 -18.40 -0.24 -18.40
N VAL A 320 -17.30 -0.65 -19.05
CA VAL A 320 -16.05 -1.09 -18.42
C VAL A 320 -15.02 0.03 -18.52
N THR A 321 -14.39 0.37 -17.41
CA THR A 321 -13.29 1.35 -17.37
C THR A 321 -11.97 0.61 -17.22
N ILE A 322 -11.01 0.93 -18.09
CA ILE A 322 -9.68 0.33 -18.19
C ILE A 322 -8.68 1.36 -17.67
N PHE A 323 -7.97 1.01 -16.61
CA PHE A 323 -6.97 1.83 -15.95
C PHE A 323 -5.57 1.28 -16.25
N GLN A 324 -4.62 2.18 -16.51
CA GLN A 324 -3.21 1.80 -16.46
C GLN A 324 -2.82 1.61 -14.99
N SER A 325 -2.53 0.37 -14.59
CA SER A 325 -2.18 0.05 -13.20
C SER A 325 -0.69 -0.21 -13.01
N GLY A 326 -0.01 -0.71 -14.04
CA GLY A 326 1.42 -0.98 -13.99
C GLY A 326 1.95 -1.48 -15.32
N PHE A 327 3.17 -2.00 -15.28
CA PHE A 327 3.84 -2.66 -16.38
C PHE A 327 4.75 -3.75 -15.82
N ASP A 328 5.10 -4.70 -16.68
CA ASP A 328 6.00 -5.80 -16.36
C ASP A 328 6.78 -6.20 -17.61
N ASP A 329 7.69 -7.16 -17.48
CA ASP A 329 8.30 -7.80 -18.63
C ASP A 329 7.28 -8.72 -19.35
N GLY A 330 7.14 -8.54 -20.66
CA GLY A 330 6.19 -9.26 -21.50
C GLY A 330 6.72 -10.55 -22.13
N GLY A 331 7.88 -11.05 -21.66
CA GLY A 331 8.57 -12.19 -22.25
C GLY A 331 9.74 -11.77 -23.13
N SER A 332 10.58 -10.86 -22.62
CA SER A 332 11.82 -10.45 -23.28
C SER A 332 12.71 -11.65 -23.59
N HIS A 333 13.28 -11.68 -24.78
CA HIS A 333 14.21 -12.72 -25.20
C HIS A 333 15.62 -12.36 -24.73
N LEU A 334 16.25 -13.23 -23.94
CA LEU A 334 17.58 -12.99 -23.37
C LEU A 334 18.61 -13.97 -23.94
N MET A 335 19.77 -13.44 -24.30
CA MET A 335 20.98 -14.20 -24.59
C MET A 335 21.96 -13.98 -23.44
N LEU A 336 22.36 -15.07 -22.79
CA LEU A 336 23.11 -15.08 -21.55
C LEU A 336 24.36 -15.95 -21.71
N LYS A 337 25.45 -15.53 -21.07
CA LYS A 337 26.64 -16.34 -20.85
C LYS A 337 26.66 -16.81 -19.40
N ALA A 338 26.75 -18.12 -19.20
CA ALA A 338 26.82 -18.73 -17.87
C ALA A 338 28.26 -18.94 -17.44
N TRP A 339 28.63 -18.37 -16.29
CA TRP A 339 29.94 -18.51 -15.67
C TRP A 339 29.85 -19.48 -14.49
N PRO A 340 30.65 -20.57 -14.46
CA PRO A 340 30.78 -21.40 -13.27
C PRO A 340 31.26 -20.59 -12.08
N MET A 341 30.59 -20.71 -10.93
CA MET A 341 30.99 -20.04 -9.68
C MET A 341 31.70 -20.98 -8.70
N GLN A 342 31.92 -22.24 -9.10
CA GLN A 342 32.56 -23.27 -8.29
C GLN A 342 33.49 -24.12 -9.16
N GLY A 343 34.60 -24.54 -8.57
CA GLY A 343 35.57 -25.42 -9.18
C GLY A 343 36.56 -24.70 -10.10
N PRO A 344 37.59 -25.43 -10.58
CA PRO A 344 38.71 -24.86 -11.32
C PRO A 344 38.37 -24.55 -12.80
N VAL A 345 37.10 -24.62 -13.20
CA VAL A 345 36.68 -24.52 -14.60
C VAL A 345 36.35 -23.06 -14.95
N GLU A 346 36.96 -22.58 -16.03
CA GLU A 346 36.70 -21.25 -16.61
C GLU A 346 35.73 -21.30 -17.81
N ASN A 347 35.42 -22.50 -18.32
CA ASN A 347 34.60 -22.66 -19.51
C ASN A 347 33.18 -22.14 -19.28
N THR A 348 32.81 -21.16 -20.09
CA THR A 348 31.44 -20.62 -20.14
C THR A 348 30.63 -21.37 -21.18
N PHE A 349 29.32 -21.29 -21.08
CA PHE A 349 28.40 -21.76 -22.11
C PHE A 349 27.26 -20.76 -22.30
N ASP A 350 26.75 -20.71 -23.52
CA ASP A 350 25.67 -19.81 -23.88
C ASP A 350 24.31 -20.40 -23.51
N LEU A 351 23.43 -19.52 -23.07
CA LEU A 351 22.06 -19.80 -22.67
C LEU A 351 21.15 -18.79 -23.36
N THR A 352 20.08 -19.27 -23.99
CA THR A 352 18.99 -18.43 -24.49
C THR A 352 17.70 -18.80 -23.77
N GLY A 353 16.86 -17.82 -23.52
CA GLY A 353 15.55 -18.05 -22.93
C GLY A 353 14.71 -16.78 -22.87
N ASP A 354 13.39 -16.97 -22.86
CA ASP A 354 12.44 -15.89 -22.70
C ASP A 354 12.14 -15.67 -21.21
N VAL A 355 11.90 -14.44 -20.80
CA VAL A 355 11.39 -14.15 -19.46
C VAL A 355 10.02 -14.84 -19.28
N GLY A 356 9.82 -15.47 -18.13
CA GLY A 356 8.71 -16.37 -17.82
C GLY A 356 8.97 -17.84 -18.17
N SER A 357 10.04 -18.15 -18.90
CA SER A 357 10.40 -19.54 -19.24
C SER A 357 11.20 -20.23 -18.13
N SER A 358 11.21 -21.57 -18.19
CA SER A 358 12.00 -22.41 -17.27
C SER A 358 12.80 -23.45 -18.03
N ARG A 359 14.04 -23.70 -17.62
CA ARG A 359 14.95 -24.69 -18.21
C ARG A 359 15.63 -25.52 -17.14
N GLN A 360 15.74 -26.82 -17.37
CA GLN A 360 16.53 -27.69 -16.50
C GLN A 360 18.02 -27.61 -16.87
N LEU A 361 18.86 -27.40 -15.87
CA LEU A 361 20.32 -27.42 -15.94
C LEU A 361 20.81 -28.64 -15.15
N THR A 362 21.81 -29.35 -15.68
CA THR A 362 22.43 -30.46 -14.96
C THR A 362 23.93 -30.50 -15.20
N ASN A 363 24.68 -30.86 -14.17
CA ASN A 363 26.11 -31.15 -14.23
C ASN A 363 26.38 -32.67 -14.10
N GLY A 364 25.36 -33.51 -14.29
CA GLY A 364 25.43 -34.97 -14.14
C GLY A 364 25.28 -35.49 -12.69
N LYS A 365 25.60 -34.67 -11.68
CA LYS A 365 25.42 -35.02 -10.25
C LYS A 365 24.23 -34.33 -9.60
N GLN A 366 23.91 -33.13 -10.06
CA GLN A 366 22.84 -32.28 -9.56
C GLN A 366 22.00 -31.76 -10.73
N ALA A 367 20.73 -31.52 -10.46
CA ALA A 367 19.80 -30.90 -11.39
C ALA A 367 19.21 -29.65 -10.74
N LEU A 368 19.21 -28.56 -11.50
CA LEU A 368 18.66 -27.27 -11.11
C LEU A 368 17.64 -26.85 -12.16
N ARG A 369 16.60 -26.13 -11.75
CA ARG A 369 15.66 -25.50 -12.65
C ARG A 369 15.91 -24.00 -12.65
N LEU A 370 16.39 -23.49 -13.77
CA LEU A 370 16.52 -22.06 -14.04
C LEU A 370 15.15 -21.52 -14.47
N GLU A 371 14.66 -20.51 -13.79
CA GLU A 371 13.44 -19.78 -14.13
C GLU A 371 13.84 -18.32 -14.41
N LEU A 372 13.73 -17.86 -15.65
CA LEU A 372 13.98 -16.45 -15.99
C LEU A 372 12.74 -15.67 -15.59
N THR A 373 12.83 -14.79 -14.59
CA THR A 373 11.64 -14.17 -13.99
C THR A 373 11.45 -12.70 -14.36
N GLY A 374 12.51 -12.01 -14.79
CA GLY A 374 12.40 -10.62 -15.17
C GLY A 374 13.62 -10.09 -15.88
N PHE A 375 13.41 -9.07 -16.71
CA PHE A 375 14.46 -8.25 -17.29
C PHE A 375 14.09 -6.77 -17.08
N ARG A 376 15.06 -5.97 -16.66
CA ARG A 376 14.91 -4.53 -16.51
C ARG A 376 15.97 -3.86 -17.34
N MET A 377 15.59 -3.13 -18.38
CA MET A 377 16.55 -2.41 -19.23
C MET A 377 17.20 -1.23 -18.49
N MET A 378 16.44 -0.56 -17.62
CA MET A 378 16.91 0.58 -16.84
C MET A 378 16.58 0.37 -15.36
N ASN A 379 17.54 0.67 -14.49
CA ASN A 379 17.38 0.62 -13.04
C ASN A 379 17.91 1.92 -12.47
N VAL A 380 17.06 2.71 -11.81
CA VAL A 380 17.43 4.02 -11.27
C VAL A 380 17.60 3.89 -9.77
N GLU A 381 18.86 3.85 -9.33
CA GLU A 381 19.23 3.57 -7.94
C GLU A 381 19.90 4.78 -7.29
N ASP A 382 19.83 4.83 -5.95
CA ASP A 382 20.60 5.76 -5.13
C ASP A 382 21.89 5.07 -4.66
N LEU A 383 22.98 5.31 -5.38
CA LEU A 383 24.27 4.64 -5.18
C LEU A 383 24.90 4.91 -3.80
N ASN A 384 24.49 5.96 -3.08
CA ASN A 384 25.01 6.25 -1.74
C ASN A 384 24.34 5.41 -0.65
N ARG A 385 23.12 4.90 -0.91
CA ARG A 385 22.39 4.06 0.05
C ARG A 385 23.01 2.66 0.14
N ALA A 386 23.57 2.17 -0.96
CA ALA A 386 24.34 0.91 -1.01
C ALA A 386 25.62 0.94 -0.15
N GLU A 387 26.13 2.13 0.22
CA GLU A 387 27.24 2.29 1.18
C GLU A 387 26.78 2.24 2.65
N GLN A 388 25.49 2.40 2.94
CA GLN A 388 24.95 2.49 4.31
C GLN A 388 24.56 1.13 4.92
N ASP A 389 24.26 0.12 4.11
CA ASP A 389 23.72 -1.18 4.59
C ASP A 389 24.78 -2.14 5.17
N GLY A 390 26.06 -1.77 5.14
CA GLY A 390 27.10 -2.47 5.89
C GLY A 390 27.09 -2.05 7.37
N LYS A 391 26.47 -2.84 8.25
CA LYS A 391 26.76 -2.71 9.70
C LYS A 391 28.27 -2.85 9.89
N ALA A 392 28.94 -1.78 10.29
CA ALA A 392 30.36 -1.83 10.61
C ALA A 392 30.59 -2.90 11.69
N PRO A 393 31.46 -3.89 11.47
CA PRO A 393 31.78 -4.87 12.48
C PRO A 393 32.40 -4.16 13.70
N PRO A 394 32.25 -4.70 14.92
CA PRO A 394 32.80 -4.08 16.13
C PRO A 394 34.32 -3.84 15.98
N SER A 395 34.79 -2.69 16.48
CA SER A 395 36.14 -2.14 16.29
C SER A 395 37.29 -3.01 16.84
N SER A 396 36.98 -4.08 17.57
CA SER A 396 37.95 -5.05 18.10
C SER A 396 38.02 -6.35 17.29
N SER A 397 37.22 -6.51 16.25
CA SER A 397 37.17 -7.74 15.45
C SER A 397 38.35 -7.86 14.49
N PHE A 398 38.77 -9.10 14.22
CA PHE A 398 39.80 -9.43 13.21
C PHE A 398 39.45 -8.83 11.83
N MET A 399 38.16 -8.81 11.46
CA MET A 399 37.67 -8.27 10.19
C MET A 399 37.94 -6.77 10.03
N HIS A 400 37.81 -5.98 11.09
CA HIS A 400 38.09 -4.53 11.04
C HIS A 400 39.58 -4.24 10.70
N ARG A 401 40.51 -5.05 11.23
CA ARG A 401 41.95 -4.92 10.92
C ARG A 401 42.28 -5.31 9.49
N PHE A 402 41.51 -6.24 8.92
CA PHE A 402 41.61 -6.61 7.52
C PHE A 402 41.17 -5.48 6.59
N ASP A 403 40.05 -4.81 6.92
CA ASP A 403 39.54 -3.65 6.17
C ASP A 403 40.52 -2.47 6.18
N GLU A 404 41.21 -2.22 7.30
CA GLU A 404 42.28 -1.22 7.41
C GLU A 404 43.46 -1.53 6.48
N HIS A 405 43.88 -2.80 6.40
CA HIS A 405 45.00 -3.24 5.55
C HIS A 405 44.67 -3.25 4.06
N LEU A 406 43.39 -3.40 3.70
CA LEU A 406 42.93 -3.33 2.30
C LEU A 406 42.55 -1.92 1.83
N GLY A 407 42.55 -0.92 2.72
CA GLY A 407 42.40 0.49 2.38
C GLY A 407 40.95 0.95 2.16
N ALA A 408 39.95 0.24 2.68
CA ALA A 408 38.52 0.51 2.42
C ALA A 408 37.90 1.69 3.23
N ALA A 409 38.71 2.62 3.73
CA ALA A 409 38.23 3.83 4.41
C ALA A 409 37.96 4.97 3.40
N VAL A 410 36.97 4.79 2.52
CA VAL A 410 36.52 5.88 1.63
C VAL A 410 35.53 6.79 2.39
N LYS A 411 35.80 8.10 2.37
CA LYS A 411 34.96 9.12 3.01
C LYS A 411 33.61 9.21 2.32
N ARG A 412 32.54 9.04 3.11
CA ARG A 412 31.14 9.29 2.74
C ARG A 412 30.95 10.73 2.27
N ASN A 413 30.56 10.93 1.02
CA ASN A 413 30.07 12.23 0.54
C ASN A 413 28.57 12.14 0.25
N ASP A 414 27.85 13.12 0.78
CA ASP A 414 26.42 13.10 1.02
C ASP A 414 25.69 13.87 -0.10
N THR A 415 25.48 13.25 -1.25
CA THR A 415 24.58 13.81 -2.29
C THR A 415 23.83 12.71 -3.03
N SER A 416 22.55 12.51 -2.69
CA SER A 416 21.65 11.52 -3.31
C SER A 416 21.37 11.86 -4.78
N LYS A 417 22.17 11.29 -5.70
CA LYS A 417 21.93 11.40 -7.13
C LYS A 417 21.45 10.07 -7.67
N LEU A 418 20.15 9.98 -7.92
CA LEU A 418 19.55 8.89 -8.67
C LEU A 418 20.27 8.70 -10.00
N THR A 419 20.81 7.51 -10.22
CA THR A 419 21.61 7.19 -11.40
C THR A 419 21.08 5.91 -12.03
N ASN A 420 20.93 5.91 -13.36
CA ASN A 420 20.61 4.68 -14.07
C ASN A 420 21.85 3.76 -14.07
N VAL A 421 21.76 2.62 -13.39
CA VAL A 421 22.84 1.62 -13.27
C VAL A 421 22.80 0.56 -14.37
N GLY A 422 21.95 0.76 -15.39
CA GLY A 422 21.88 -0.08 -16.58
C GLY A 422 20.97 -1.31 -16.41
N PRO A 423 21.09 -2.29 -17.32
CA PRO A 423 20.20 -3.44 -17.33
C PRO A 423 20.46 -4.41 -16.19
N ALA A 424 19.40 -5.10 -15.76
CA ALA A 424 19.44 -6.17 -14.77
C ALA A 424 18.64 -7.39 -15.23
N VAL A 425 19.14 -8.57 -14.89
CA VAL A 425 18.48 -9.86 -15.13
C VAL A 425 18.07 -10.45 -13.79
N ILE A 426 16.82 -10.87 -13.70
CA ILE A 426 16.22 -11.47 -12.51
C ILE A 426 15.89 -12.92 -12.84
N TYR A 427 16.42 -13.84 -12.06
CA TYR A 427 16.19 -15.27 -12.27
C TYR A 427 16.10 -16.02 -10.96
N LYS A 428 15.47 -17.19 -10.98
CA LYS A 428 15.45 -18.14 -9.86
C LYS A 428 16.18 -19.41 -10.24
N LEU A 429 16.95 -19.94 -9.30
CA LEU A 429 17.45 -21.31 -9.38
C LEU A 429 16.73 -22.13 -8.33
N ARG A 430 16.06 -23.18 -8.78
CA ARG A 430 15.35 -24.13 -7.92
C ARG A 430 16.09 -25.45 -7.89
N ASP A 431 16.32 -25.97 -6.69
CA ASP A 431 16.96 -27.27 -6.49
C ASP A 431 15.97 -28.44 -6.62
N ALA A 432 16.48 -29.67 -6.45
CA ALA A 432 15.66 -30.88 -6.48
C ALA A 432 14.70 -31.01 -5.28
N ALA A 433 14.96 -30.31 -4.18
CA ALA A 433 14.07 -30.23 -3.01
C ALA A 433 12.93 -29.22 -3.21
N GLY A 434 13.00 -28.41 -4.27
CA GLY A 434 12.04 -27.37 -4.59
C GLY A 434 12.34 -26.02 -3.94
N GLN A 435 13.45 -25.87 -3.21
CA GLN A 435 13.91 -24.60 -2.66
C GLN A 435 14.41 -23.71 -3.80
N ALA A 436 13.99 -22.44 -3.81
CA ALA A 436 14.35 -21.49 -4.86
C ALA A 436 15.09 -20.29 -4.27
N HIS A 437 16.24 -19.98 -4.87
CA HIS A 437 16.98 -18.75 -4.62
C HIS A 437 16.72 -17.78 -5.77
N GLU A 438 16.43 -16.53 -5.46
CA GLU A 438 16.24 -15.48 -6.45
C GLU A 438 17.48 -14.60 -6.55
N PHE A 439 17.90 -14.34 -7.78
CA PHE A 439 19.07 -13.56 -8.11
C PHE A 439 18.66 -12.30 -8.87
N PHE A 440 19.23 -11.17 -8.47
CA PHE A 440 19.08 -9.88 -9.12
C PHE A 440 20.47 -9.39 -9.49
N ASN A 441 20.85 -9.53 -10.74
CA ASN A 441 22.20 -9.20 -11.18
C ASN A 441 22.16 -7.97 -12.09
N TYR A 442 23.00 -6.97 -11.79
CA TYR A 442 23.26 -5.86 -12.68
C TYR A 442 24.28 -6.28 -13.75
N MET A 443 24.02 -5.89 -14.99
CA MET A 443 24.77 -6.35 -16.17
C MET A 443 25.87 -5.38 -16.60
N LEU A 444 25.95 -4.20 -15.97
CA LEU A 444 27.01 -3.23 -16.14
C LEU A 444 27.67 -2.92 -14.79
N PRO A 445 28.97 -2.59 -14.78
CA PRO A 445 29.64 -2.23 -13.54
C PRO A 445 29.19 -0.86 -13.06
N VAL A 446 28.99 -0.73 -11.75
CA VAL A 446 28.71 0.52 -11.06
C VAL A 446 29.94 0.97 -10.28
N GLU A 447 30.12 2.29 -10.15
CA GLU A 447 31.24 2.84 -9.39
C GLU A 447 30.86 2.96 -7.91
N LEU A 448 31.56 2.21 -7.05
CA LEU A 448 31.41 2.24 -5.59
C LEU A 448 32.78 2.44 -4.95
N GLY A 449 32.94 3.45 -4.08
CA GLY A 449 34.22 3.73 -3.43
C GLY A 449 35.40 3.94 -4.40
N GLY A 450 35.15 4.45 -5.61
CA GLY A 450 36.17 4.63 -6.65
C GLY A 450 36.64 3.35 -7.35
N THR A 451 35.90 2.24 -7.17
CA THR A 451 36.11 0.95 -7.85
C THR A 451 34.87 0.59 -8.64
N LYS A 452 35.05 0.17 -9.90
CA LYS A 452 33.96 -0.36 -10.72
C LYS A 452 33.68 -1.81 -10.32
N VAL A 453 32.44 -2.10 -9.95
CA VAL A 453 32.01 -3.44 -9.53
C VAL A 453 30.70 -3.85 -10.18
N PHE A 454 30.58 -5.11 -10.56
CA PHE A 454 29.30 -5.73 -10.88
C PHE A 454 28.61 -6.18 -9.60
N LEU A 455 27.32 -5.91 -9.50
CA LEU A 455 26.51 -6.24 -8.35
C LEU A 455 25.66 -7.47 -8.65
N ALA A 456 25.91 -8.57 -7.95
CA ALA A 456 25.16 -9.82 -8.06
C ALA A 456 24.39 -10.07 -6.76
N GLY A 457 23.10 -9.75 -6.77
CA GLY A 457 22.22 -9.86 -5.61
C GLY A 457 21.63 -11.26 -5.46
N GLU A 458 21.54 -11.75 -4.23
CA GLU A 458 20.82 -12.98 -3.88
C GLU A 458 19.83 -12.70 -2.75
N ARG A 459 18.68 -13.39 -2.81
CA ARG A 459 17.80 -13.58 -1.66
C ARG A 459 17.19 -14.97 -1.67
N SER A 460 17.18 -15.58 -0.50
CA SER A 460 16.54 -16.88 -0.25
C SER A 460 15.05 -16.76 0.14
N GLU A 461 14.65 -15.62 0.70
CA GLU A 461 13.29 -15.36 1.18
C GLU A 461 12.53 -14.40 0.26
N LEU A 462 11.30 -14.76 -0.10
CA LEU A 462 10.39 -13.89 -0.85
C LEU A 462 10.06 -12.64 -0.01
N GLY A 463 10.51 -11.47 -0.47
CA GLY A 463 10.31 -10.20 0.24
C GLY A 463 11.48 -9.76 1.13
N GLY A 464 12.50 -10.61 1.31
CA GLY A 464 13.75 -10.24 1.98
C GLY A 464 14.61 -9.26 1.17
N ALA A 465 15.57 -8.61 1.84
CA ALA A 465 16.57 -7.75 1.21
C ALA A 465 17.61 -8.57 0.43
N TYR A 466 18.09 -8.03 -0.70
CA TYR A 466 19.16 -8.66 -1.47
C TYR A 466 20.51 -8.46 -0.78
N HIS A 467 21.29 -9.54 -0.71
CA HIS A 467 22.70 -9.50 -0.35
C HIS A 467 23.53 -9.49 -1.64
N TYR A 468 24.37 -8.48 -1.82
CA TYR A 468 25.11 -8.27 -3.06
C TYR A 468 26.56 -8.74 -2.95
N LEU A 469 26.92 -9.69 -3.82
CA LEU A 469 28.31 -9.95 -4.17
C LEU A 469 28.81 -8.83 -5.10
N ARG A 470 29.95 -8.23 -4.74
CA ARG A 470 30.56 -7.10 -5.46
C ARG A 470 31.77 -7.59 -6.26
N ILE A 471 31.56 -7.93 -7.53
CA ILE A 471 32.62 -8.47 -8.39
C ILE A 471 33.37 -7.31 -9.04
N PRO A 472 34.68 -7.10 -8.78
CA PRO A 472 35.40 -6.00 -9.41
C PRO A 472 35.52 -6.19 -10.93
N ALA A 473 35.32 -5.11 -11.66
CA ALA A 473 35.55 -5.07 -13.09
C ALA A 473 37.05 -4.95 -13.38
N ASP A 474 37.54 -5.74 -14.32
CA ASP A 474 38.93 -5.68 -14.77
C ASP A 474 39.20 -4.45 -15.65
N SER A 475 40.42 -4.30 -16.17
CA SER A 475 40.81 -3.17 -17.01
C SER A 475 40.00 -3.01 -18.31
N LYS A 476 39.20 -4.02 -18.70
CA LYS A 476 38.32 -4.00 -19.86
C LYS A 476 36.85 -3.82 -19.45
N ASP A 477 36.61 -3.40 -18.20
CA ASP A 477 35.28 -3.33 -17.59
C ASP A 477 34.54 -4.70 -17.62
N SER A 478 35.27 -5.82 -17.52
CA SER A 478 34.70 -7.18 -17.52
C SER A 478 34.90 -7.93 -16.20
N ILE A 479 34.07 -8.95 -15.96
CA ILE A 479 34.21 -9.89 -14.82
C ILE A 479 35.28 -10.95 -15.06
N ASP A 480 35.78 -11.09 -16.29
CA ASP A 480 36.67 -12.18 -16.69
C ASP A 480 37.91 -12.29 -15.79
N GLY A 481 38.52 -11.15 -15.44
CA GLY A 481 39.67 -11.09 -14.54
C GLY A 481 39.40 -11.73 -13.18
N TRP A 482 38.25 -11.43 -12.58
CA TRP A 482 37.86 -12.00 -11.30
C TRP A 482 37.46 -13.48 -11.42
N MET A 483 36.73 -13.84 -12.48
CA MET A 483 36.33 -15.23 -12.72
C MET A 483 37.52 -16.18 -12.86
N ARG A 484 38.58 -15.76 -13.57
CA ARG A 484 39.85 -16.53 -13.65
C ARG A 484 40.53 -16.64 -12.30
N PHE A 485 40.58 -15.54 -11.54
CA PHE A 485 41.22 -15.55 -10.22
C PHE A 485 40.49 -16.48 -9.25
N ARG A 486 39.16 -16.49 -9.28
CA ARG A 486 38.30 -17.42 -8.52
C ARG A 486 38.50 -18.87 -8.95
N ALA A 487 38.52 -19.15 -10.26
CA ALA A 487 38.83 -20.50 -10.76
C ALA A 487 40.23 -20.98 -10.31
N ALA A 488 41.22 -20.08 -10.30
CA ALA A 488 42.56 -20.41 -9.86
C ALA A 488 42.64 -20.72 -8.35
N LEU A 489 41.82 -20.07 -7.52
CA LEU A 489 41.71 -20.38 -6.09
C LEU A 489 41.19 -21.81 -5.87
N ASP A 490 40.23 -22.25 -6.69
CA ASP A 490 39.67 -23.60 -6.64
C ASP A 490 40.58 -24.68 -7.27
N ASP A 491 41.72 -24.31 -7.87
CA ASP A 491 42.70 -25.24 -8.45
C ASP A 491 43.86 -25.50 -7.47
N PRO A 492 43.96 -26.72 -6.88
CA PRO A 492 45.03 -27.06 -5.94
C PRO A 492 46.44 -26.95 -6.54
N ALA A 493 46.60 -27.22 -7.84
CA ALA A 493 47.89 -27.13 -8.51
C ALA A 493 48.34 -25.66 -8.65
N LEU A 494 47.41 -24.75 -8.94
CA LEU A 494 47.71 -23.32 -9.00
C LEU A 494 47.96 -22.74 -7.60
N ARG A 495 47.21 -23.16 -6.59
CA ARG A 495 47.51 -22.80 -5.19
C ARG A 495 48.92 -23.21 -4.79
N THR A 496 49.32 -24.44 -5.11
CA THR A 496 50.67 -24.94 -4.81
C THR A 496 51.75 -24.11 -5.51
N ARG A 497 51.57 -23.81 -6.81
CA ARG A 497 52.51 -22.96 -7.57
C ARG A 497 52.60 -21.54 -7.01
N ALA A 498 51.49 -20.96 -6.56
CA ALA A 498 51.44 -19.63 -5.97
C ALA A 498 52.22 -19.58 -4.64
N VAL A 499 52.08 -20.62 -3.81
CA VAL A 499 52.83 -20.77 -2.56
C VAL A 499 54.33 -20.89 -2.84
N ASP A 500 54.73 -21.73 -3.79
CA ASP A 500 56.14 -21.91 -4.16
C ASP A 500 56.76 -20.61 -4.68
N ALA A 501 56.02 -19.86 -5.52
CA ALA A 501 56.44 -18.56 -6.01
C ALA A 501 56.59 -17.54 -4.87
N TYR A 502 55.64 -17.51 -3.93
CA TYR A 502 55.68 -16.62 -2.77
C TYR A 502 56.88 -16.92 -1.86
N VAL A 503 57.15 -18.20 -1.59
CA VAL A 503 58.30 -18.62 -0.77
C VAL A 503 59.62 -18.24 -1.44
N LYS A 504 59.72 -18.44 -2.76
CA LYS A 504 60.90 -18.06 -3.55
C LYS A 504 61.16 -16.55 -3.54
N GLU A 505 60.10 -15.74 -3.57
CA GLU A 505 60.21 -14.27 -3.53
C GLU A 505 60.49 -13.75 -2.12
N SER A 506 59.94 -14.40 -1.10
CA SER A 506 60.04 -13.96 0.30
C SER A 506 61.36 -14.33 0.99
N LEU A 507 62.09 -15.34 0.49
CA LEU A 507 63.31 -15.85 1.10
C LEU A 507 64.55 -15.65 0.21
N PRO A 508 65.71 -15.23 0.77
CA PRO A 508 66.95 -15.16 0.03
C PRO A 508 67.40 -16.51 -0.55
N PRO A 509 68.09 -16.52 -1.70
CA PRO A 509 68.72 -17.73 -2.24
C PRO A 509 69.66 -18.38 -1.20
N GLY A 510 69.49 -19.68 -0.95
CA GLY A 510 70.30 -20.43 0.03
C GLY A 510 69.74 -20.46 1.47
N SER A 511 68.51 -19.99 1.69
CA SER A 511 67.83 -20.11 2.99
C SER A 511 67.73 -21.58 3.47
N PRO A 512 67.79 -21.86 4.80
CA PRO A 512 67.70 -23.22 5.32
C PRO A 512 66.44 -23.96 4.87
N ALA A 513 66.58 -25.23 4.48
CA ALA A 513 65.46 -26.07 4.01
C ALA A 513 64.29 -26.14 5.02
N THR A 514 64.58 -26.11 6.32
CA THR A 514 63.56 -26.12 7.38
C THR A 514 62.71 -24.85 7.36
N LEU A 515 63.32 -23.68 7.13
CA LEU A 515 62.62 -22.40 7.05
C LEU A 515 61.73 -22.33 5.81
N VAL A 516 62.24 -22.81 4.67
CA VAL A 516 61.48 -22.93 3.42
C VAL A 516 60.24 -23.78 3.63
N GLN A 517 60.40 -24.98 4.21
CA GLN A 517 59.29 -25.90 4.51
C GLN A 517 58.27 -25.31 5.48
N GLN A 518 58.72 -24.61 6.53
CA GLN A 518 57.82 -23.95 7.48
C GLN A 518 56.98 -22.86 6.81
N LEU A 519 57.61 -21.98 6.04
CA LEU A 519 56.90 -20.91 5.34
C LEU A 519 55.92 -21.48 4.30
N GLN A 520 56.34 -22.51 3.56
CA GLN A 520 55.50 -23.19 2.58
C GLN A 520 54.27 -23.84 3.24
N ALA A 521 54.45 -24.51 4.38
CA ALA A 521 53.35 -25.10 5.13
C ALA A 521 52.39 -24.05 5.69
N THR A 522 52.90 -22.93 6.24
CA THR A 522 52.05 -21.83 6.72
C THR A 522 51.30 -21.17 5.58
N ALA A 523 51.99 -20.79 4.51
CA ALA A 523 51.41 -20.14 3.34
C ALA A 523 50.36 -21.02 2.62
N GLY A 524 50.65 -22.31 2.45
CA GLY A 524 49.72 -23.29 1.91
C GLY A 524 48.48 -23.44 2.78
N ARG A 525 48.66 -23.64 4.09
CA ARG A 525 47.52 -23.77 5.02
C ARG A 525 46.64 -22.51 5.02
N THR A 526 47.24 -21.32 5.01
CA THR A 526 46.50 -20.05 4.96
C THR A 526 45.66 -19.95 3.68
N LEU A 527 46.26 -20.27 2.53
CA LEU A 527 45.57 -20.20 1.24
C LEU A 527 44.48 -21.28 1.10
N ASP A 528 44.73 -22.49 1.59
CA ASP A 528 43.75 -23.59 1.60
C ASP A 528 42.52 -23.25 2.46
N ILE A 529 42.71 -22.73 3.67
CA ILE A 529 41.60 -22.29 4.53
C ILE A 529 40.81 -21.18 3.85
N PHE A 530 41.49 -20.22 3.21
CA PHE A 530 40.82 -19.16 2.47
C PHE A 530 40.02 -19.70 1.27
N ALA A 531 40.53 -20.74 0.60
CA ALA A 531 39.83 -21.45 -0.49
C ALA A 531 38.68 -22.34 0.00
N GLY A 532 38.47 -22.48 1.32
CA GLY A 532 37.44 -23.36 1.90
C GLY A 532 37.87 -24.80 2.14
N GLU A 533 39.14 -25.14 1.91
CA GLU A 533 39.74 -26.44 2.22
C GLU A 533 40.10 -26.51 3.71
N VAL A 534 39.07 -26.64 4.54
CA VAL A 534 39.17 -26.65 6.00
C VAL A 534 39.46 -28.07 6.50
N PRO A 535 40.52 -28.28 7.32
CA PRO A 535 40.79 -29.58 7.91
C PRO A 535 39.69 -29.99 8.91
N ASP A 536 39.44 -31.28 9.03
CA ASP A 536 38.64 -31.82 10.13
C ASP A 536 39.46 -31.91 11.43
N ASP A 537 38.80 -31.67 12.55
CA ASP A 537 39.36 -31.91 13.87
C ASP A 537 39.45 -33.42 14.10
N PRO A 538 40.66 -33.97 14.32
CA PRO A 538 40.88 -35.41 14.52
C PRO A 538 40.07 -36.02 15.67
N LYS A 539 39.63 -35.20 16.64
CA LYS A 539 38.89 -35.65 17.82
C LYS A 539 37.39 -35.70 17.61
N THR A 540 36.84 -34.78 16.82
CA THR A 540 35.39 -34.61 16.65
C THR A 540 34.91 -35.05 15.28
N GLY A 541 35.81 -35.17 14.29
CA GLY A 541 35.47 -35.47 12.89
C GLY A 541 34.67 -34.35 12.21
N LEU A 542 34.63 -33.15 12.82
CA LEU A 542 33.97 -31.97 12.27
C LEU A 542 35.03 -30.98 11.77
N PRO A 543 34.69 -30.12 10.79
CA PRO A 543 35.58 -29.07 10.33
C PRO A 543 36.08 -28.19 11.48
N VAL A 544 37.38 -27.87 11.48
CA VAL A 544 38.03 -27.04 12.52
C VAL A 544 37.41 -25.64 12.57
N VAL A 545 36.89 -25.13 11.45
CA VAL A 545 36.12 -23.89 11.38
C VAL A 545 34.75 -24.15 10.74
N LYS A 546 33.75 -23.35 11.13
CA LYS A 546 32.37 -23.47 10.64
C LYS A 546 32.13 -22.68 9.36
N ALA A 547 32.87 -21.59 9.16
CA ALA A 547 32.73 -20.78 7.96
C ALA A 547 33.17 -21.56 6.71
N PRO A 548 32.47 -21.40 5.57
CA PRO A 548 32.73 -22.18 4.35
C PRO A 548 34.06 -21.83 3.65
N GLY A 549 34.65 -20.67 3.97
CA GLY A 549 35.91 -20.21 3.39
C GLY A 549 36.12 -18.70 3.61
N GLY A 550 37.03 -18.13 2.82
CA GLY A 550 37.31 -16.70 2.82
C GLY A 550 37.96 -16.19 4.12
N LEU A 551 37.81 -14.89 4.36
CA LEU A 551 38.30 -14.22 5.55
C LEU A 551 37.64 -14.69 6.84
N PRO A 552 36.31 -14.97 6.89
CA PRO A 552 35.69 -15.49 8.09
C PRO A 552 36.27 -16.83 8.54
N ALA A 553 36.56 -17.75 7.60
CA ALA A 553 37.20 -19.03 7.92
C ALA A 553 38.62 -18.84 8.47
N LEU A 554 39.40 -17.94 7.87
CA LEU A 554 40.74 -17.63 8.36
C LEU A 554 40.72 -16.98 9.74
N ALA A 555 39.78 -16.06 9.98
CA ALA A 555 39.58 -15.41 11.27
C ALA A 555 39.24 -16.43 12.36
N GLU A 556 38.25 -17.29 12.12
CA GLU A 556 37.85 -18.35 13.06
C GLU A 556 39.01 -19.32 13.35
N PHE A 557 39.79 -19.67 12.32
CA PHE A 557 40.94 -20.54 12.49
C PHE A 557 42.01 -19.92 13.39
N LEU A 558 42.32 -18.64 13.19
CA LEU A 558 43.31 -17.91 13.99
C LEU A 558 42.86 -17.74 15.44
N GLU A 559 41.60 -17.39 15.67
CA GLU A 559 41.05 -17.25 17.03
C GLU A 559 41.09 -18.56 17.82
N LYS A 560 40.95 -19.71 17.15
CA LYS A 560 41.04 -21.03 17.76
C LYS A 560 42.48 -21.51 17.94
N SER A 561 43.38 -21.13 17.05
CA SER A 561 44.74 -21.70 16.98
C SER A 561 45.80 -20.85 17.70
N VAL A 562 45.53 -19.56 17.93
CA VAL A 562 46.49 -18.62 18.51
C VAL A 562 45.99 -18.07 19.86
N PRO A 563 46.84 -18.01 20.90
CA PRO A 563 46.51 -17.34 22.16
C PRO A 563 46.07 -15.88 21.96
N LYS A 564 45.08 -15.42 22.75
CA LYS A 564 44.45 -14.10 22.59
C LYS A 564 45.43 -12.93 22.67
N ASP A 565 46.51 -13.06 23.45
CA ASP A 565 47.58 -12.08 23.61
C ASP A 565 48.50 -11.97 22.38
N GLN A 566 48.59 -13.03 21.57
CA GLN A 566 49.42 -13.08 20.35
C GLN A 566 48.60 -12.89 19.07
N LEU A 567 47.27 -12.93 19.17
CA LEU A 567 46.35 -12.87 18.04
C LEU A 567 46.61 -11.65 17.15
N ALA A 568 46.93 -10.49 17.73
CA ALA A 568 47.21 -9.27 16.96
C ALA A 568 48.40 -9.43 16.00
N LYS A 569 49.56 -9.80 16.56
CA LYS A 569 50.80 -10.00 15.78
C LYS A 569 50.67 -11.17 14.79
N ALA A 570 50.00 -12.24 15.19
CA ALA A 570 49.73 -13.36 14.29
C ALA A 570 48.86 -12.93 13.11
N SER A 571 47.80 -12.13 13.36
CA SER A 571 46.92 -11.62 12.30
C SER A 571 47.71 -10.88 11.22
N ASP A 572 48.59 -9.95 11.61
CA ASP A 572 49.38 -9.15 10.64
C ASP A 572 50.28 -10.02 9.76
N VAL A 573 50.88 -11.08 10.34
CA VAL A 573 51.70 -12.04 9.58
C VAL A 573 50.83 -12.83 8.61
N PHE A 574 49.69 -13.36 9.06
CA PHE A 574 48.79 -14.14 8.22
C PHE A 574 48.19 -13.33 7.09
N ILE A 575 47.83 -12.05 7.33
CA ILE A 575 47.33 -11.15 6.29
C ILE A 575 48.40 -10.90 5.23
N ARG A 576 49.66 -10.67 5.65
CA ARG A 576 50.77 -10.47 4.71
C ARG A 576 51.04 -11.72 3.88
N VAL A 577 51.05 -12.89 4.52
CA VAL A 577 51.23 -14.18 3.83
C VAL A 577 50.07 -14.43 2.86
N LEU A 578 48.83 -14.22 3.28
CA LEU A 578 47.64 -14.38 2.42
C LEU A 578 47.70 -13.44 1.21
N ASN A 579 47.94 -12.15 1.40
CA ASN A 579 48.02 -11.20 0.30
C ASN A 579 49.18 -11.54 -0.66
N GLY A 580 50.32 -11.96 -0.12
CA GLY A 580 51.47 -12.39 -0.92
C GLY A 580 51.18 -13.65 -1.75
N THR A 581 50.55 -14.67 -1.17
CA THR A 581 50.19 -15.89 -1.92
C THR A 581 49.06 -15.64 -2.91
N LEU A 582 48.03 -14.87 -2.54
CA LEU A 582 46.95 -14.47 -3.45
C LEU A 582 47.46 -13.62 -4.61
N TRP A 583 48.46 -12.77 -4.40
CA TRP A 583 49.12 -12.04 -5.48
C TRP A 583 49.79 -12.99 -6.47
N GLN A 584 50.57 -13.96 -5.99
CA GLN A 584 51.19 -14.97 -6.86
C GLN A 584 50.15 -15.84 -7.56
N LEU A 585 49.02 -16.14 -6.91
CA LEU A 585 47.91 -16.87 -7.51
C LEU A 585 47.26 -16.07 -8.63
N TRP A 586 47.08 -14.76 -8.43
CA TRP A 586 46.59 -13.87 -9.48
C TRP A 586 47.57 -13.81 -10.66
N GLN A 587 48.88 -13.74 -10.41
CA GLN A 587 49.90 -13.81 -11.45
C GLN A 587 49.85 -15.14 -12.21
N ALA A 588 49.68 -16.26 -11.52
CA ALA A 588 49.55 -17.59 -12.12
C ALA A 588 48.31 -17.69 -13.03
N SER A 589 47.16 -17.17 -12.58
CA SER A 589 45.92 -17.16 -13.40
C SER A 589 46.07 -16.30 -14.66
N ARG A 590 46.75 -15.15 -14.55
CA ARG A 590 47.08 -14.30 -15.70
C ARG A 590 48.00 -15.01 -16.70
N ALA A 591 49.04 -15.68 -16.20
CA ALA A 591 49.98 -16.43 -17.05
C ALA A 591 49.29 -17.58 -17.79
N GLN A 592 48.40 -18.32 -17.12
CA GLN A 592 47.59 -19.37 -17.76
C GLN A 592 46.68 -18.84 -18.86
N ALA A 593 46.16 -17.61 -18.70
CA ALA A 593 45.36 -16.93 -19.70
C ALA A 593 46.17 -16.22 -20.80
N GLY A 594 47.50 -16.38 -20.83
CA GLY A 594 48.39 -15.72 -21.80
C GLY A 594 48.47 -14.20 -21.62
N GLN A 595 48.14 -13.68 -20.44
CA GLN A 595 48.18 -12.26 -20.12
C GLN A 595 49.54 -11.86 -19.55
N ALA A 596 49.94 -10.60 -19.80
CA ALA A 596 51.14 -10.05 -19.18
C ALA A 596 51.03 -10.07 -17.64
N PRO A 597 52.13 -10.30 -16.90
CA PRO A 597 52.14 -10.21 -15.44
C PRO A 597 51.57 -8.87 -14.97
N ALA A 598 50.79 -8.88 -13.89
CA ALA A 598 50.36 -7.64 -13.27
C ALA A 598 51.58 -6.90 -12.70
N VAL A 599 51.57 -5.59 -12.87
CA VAL A 599 52.58 -4.67 -12.33
C VAL A 599 52.02 -4.04 -11.06
N ASP A 600 52.86 -3.86 -10.04
CA ASP A 600 52.48 -3.13 -8.83
C ASP A 600 52.20 -1.66 -9.19
N ASN A 601 50.91 -1.31 -9.22
CA ASN A 601 50.44 0.04 -9.47
C ASN A 601 49.08 0.26 -8.79
N ALA A 602 48.70 1.53 -8.63
CA ALA A 602 47.48 1.90 -7.90
C ALA A 602 46.17 1.34 -8.49
N ALA A 603 46.12 1.01 -9.78
CA ALA A 603 44.92 0.43 -10.40
C ALA A 603 44.84 -1.08 -10.14
N ASN A 604 45.94 -1.80 -10.33
CA ASN A 604 46.04 -3.23 -10.05
C ASN A 604 45.88 -3.53 -8.57
N ASN A 605 46.41 -2.69 -7.67
CA ASN A 605 46.23 -2.86 -6.23
C ASN A 605 44.78 -2.64 -5.80
N ARG A 606 44.08 -1.66 -6.41
CA ARG A 606 42.64 -1.46 -6.18
C ARG A 606 41.81 -2.66 -6.65
N PHE A 607 42.05 -3.14 -7.87
CA PHE A 607 41.39 -4.34 -8.39
C PHE A 607 41.68 -5.56 -7.51
N PHE A 608 42.95 -5.80 -7.17
CA PHE A 608 43.37 -6.94 -6.37
C PHE A 608 42.70 -6.94 -4.98
N ASN A 609 42.74 -5.82 -4.25
CA ASN A 609 42.11 -5.71 -2.94
C ASN A 609 40.60 -5.96 -3.02
N ALA A 610 39.91 -5.37 -4.00
CA ALA A 610 38.50 -5.62 -4.24
C ALA A 610 38.22 -7.08 -4.63
N ALA A 611 39.12 -7.70 -5.39
CA ALA A 611 38.99 -9.09 -5.83
C ALA A 611 39.15 -10.07 -4.65
N VAL A 612 40.09 -9.81 -3.74
CA VAL A 612 40.26 -10.62 -2.51
C VAL A 612 39.01 -10.57 -1.64
N LEU A 613 38.42 -9.38 -1.44
CA LEU A 613 37.15 -9.24 -0.72
C LEU A 613 36.02 -9.99 -1.42
N ALA A 614 35.89 -9.82 -2.74
CA ALA A 614 34.89 -10.51 -3.54
C ALA A 614 35.06 -12.03 -3.52
N LEU A 615 36.29 -12.56 -3.50
CA LEU A 615 36.56 -13.99 -3.35
C LEU A 615 36.07 -14.50 -1.99
N SER A 616 36.35 -13.75 -0.92
CA SER A 616 35.85 -14.08 0.41
C SER A 616 34.32 -14.11 0.45
N ASP A 617 33.67 -13.07 -0.06
CA ASP A 617 32.21 -12.94 -0.08
C ASP A 617 31.54 -13.98 -0.99
N SER A 618 32.22 -14.42 -2.05
CA SER A 618 31.67 -15.40 -2.99
C SER A 618 31.37 -16.76 -2.35
N THR A 619 32.03 -17.10 -1.24
CA THR A 619 31.74 -18.32 -0.47
C THR A 619 30.33 -18.32 0.17
N PHE A 620 29.71 -17.14 0.28
CA PHE A 620 28.35 -16.96 0.78
C PHE A 620 27.33 -16.75 -0.35
N TYR A 621 27.76 -16.71 -1.61
CA TYR A 621 26.88 -16.60 -2.76
C TYR A 621 26.50 -18.02 -3.24
N PRO A 622 25.26 -18.48 -3.02
CA PRO A 622 24.89 -19.88 -3.22
C PRO A 622 24.72 -20.29 -4.69
N ALA A 623 24.81 -19.35 -5.64
CA ALA A 623 24.57 -19.66 -7.04
C ALA A 623 25.76 -20.45 -7.62
N PRO A 624 25.52 -21.63 -8.21
CA PRO A 624 26.57 -22.38 -8.92
C PRO A 624 26.96 -21.73 -10.26
N LEU A 625 26.13 -20.81 -10.76
CA LEU A 625 26.33 -20.11 -12.02
C LEU A 625 26.03 -18.61 -11.84
N TYR A 626 26.89 -17.76 -12.39
CA TYR A 626 26.60 -16.35 -12.63
C TYR A 626 26.16 -16.16 -14.08
N LEU A 627 24.97 -15.59 -14.28
CA LEU A 627 24.42 -15.32 -15.61
C LEU A 627 24.72 -13.88 -16.02
N GLN A 628 25.46 -13.72 -17.12
CA GLN A 628 25.80 -12.43 -17.70
C GLN A 628 25.03 -12.22 -19.00
N LEU A 629 24.39 -11.05 -19.16
CA LEU A 629 23.69 -10.69 -20.39
C LEU A 629 24.68 -10.39 -21.52
N THR A 630 24.47 -11.02 -22.68
CA THR A 630 25.25 -10.75 -23.90
C THR A 630 24.44 -9.98 -24.94
N ASP A 631 23.15 -10.30 -25.09
CA ASP A 631 22.22 -9.60 -25.99
C ASP A 631 20.76 -9.80 -25.52
N PHE A 632 19.83 -8.96 -25.99
CA PHE A 632 18.42 -9.09 -25.67
C PHE A 632 17.48 -8.48 -26.73
N LYS A 633 16.26 -8.99 -26.77
CA LYS A 633 15.11 -8.33 -27.41
C LYS A 633 14.05 -8.06 -26.35
N GLN A 634 13.90 -6.80 -25.97
CA GLN A 634 12.94 -6.39 -24.96
C GLN A 634 11.50 -6.52 -25.48
N VAL A 635 10.62 -7.03 -24.63
CA VAL A 635 9.18 -7.04 -24.82
C VAL A 635 8.56 -6.58 -23.51
N GLU A 636 7.79 -5.49 -23.53
CA GLU A 636 7.09 -5.00 -22.34
C GLU A 636 5.66 -5.57 -22.27
N ALA A 637 5.09 -5.59 -21.07
CA ALA A 637 3.69 -5.89 -20.85
C ALA A 637 3.03 -4.76 -20.08
N SER A 638 1.79 -4.44 -20.45
CA SER A 638 0.97 -3.49 -19.70
C SER A 638 0.04 -4.25 -18.76
N ILE A 639 0.05 -3.85 -17.49
CA ILE A 639 -0.89 -4.31 -16.49
C ILE A 639 -2.04 -3.31 -16.44
N PHE A 640 -3.21 -3.74 -16.87
CA PHE A 640 -4.43 -2.96 -16.77
C PHE A 640 -5.33 -3.49 -15.65
N GLN A 641 -5.97 -2.58 -14.92
CA GLN A 641 -7.12 -2.91 -14.11
C GLN A 641 -8.38 -2.55 -14.88
N VAL A 642 -9.31 -3.49 -14.98
CA VAL A 642 -10.63 -3.27 -15.58
C VAL A 642 -11.70 -3.31 -14.51
N ALA A 643 -12.61 -2.35 -14.55
CA ALA A 643 -13.70 -2.27 -13.60
C ALA A 643 -15.02 -1.92 -14.28
N ARG A 644 -16.06 -2.70 -13.96
CA ARG A 644 -17.46 -2.36 -14.19
C ARG A 644 -18.07 -2.06 -12.84
N ALA A 645 -18.39 -0.79 -12.58
CA ALA A 645 -18.75 -0.29 -11.25
C ALA A 645 -20.05 0.55 -11.31
N PRO A 646 -21.23 -0.08 -11.37
CA PRO A 646 -22.52 0.63 -11.43
C PRO A 646 -22.84 1.38 -10.12
N GLY A 647 -22.33 0.91 -8.98
CA GLY A 647 -22.51 1.53 -7.66
C GLY A 647 -21.87 2.91 -7.55
N LYS A 648 -20.82 3.19 -8.32
CA LYS A 648 -20.12 4.48 -8.38
C LYS A 648 -21.08 5.68 -8.54
N VAL A 649 -22.07 5.58 -9.42
CA VAL A 649 -23.05 6.65 -9.66
C VAL A 649 -23.93 6.87 -8.42
N ILE A 650 -24.35 5.78 -7.77
CA ILE A 650 -25.16 5.80 -6.55
C ILE A 650 -24.36 6.45 -5.41
N VAL A 651 -23.08 6.10 -5.27
CA VAL A 651 -22.18 6.69 -4.25
C VAL A 651 -22.02 8.18 -4.46
N TYR A 652 -21.76 8.64 -5.70
CA TYR A 652 -21.62 10.08 -5.98
C TYR A 652 -22.90 10.85 -5.73
N PHE A 653 -24.05 10.30 -6.11
CA PHE A 653 -25.33 10.92 -5.79
C PHE A 653 -25.55 10.99 -4.27
N GLY A 654 -25.25 9.91 -3.54
CA GLY A 654 -25.27 9.89 -2.08
C GLY A 654 -24.34 10.94 -1.47
N ALA A 655 -23.12 11.10 -1.97
CA ALA A 655 -22.16 12.10 -1.49
C ALA A 655 -22.70 13.54 -1.64
N ILE A 656 -23.35 13.86 -2.77
CA ILE A 656 -24.01 15.16 -2.96
C ILE A 656 -25.12 15.37 -1.93
N LEU A 657 -25.97 14.35 -1.71
CA LEU A 657 -27.03 14.42 -0.70
C LEU A 657 -26.46 14.59 0.72
N LEU A 658 -25.31 13.98 1.02
CA LEU A 658 -24.64 14.11 2.32
C LEU A 658 -24.20 15.56 2.54
N ILE A 659 -23.53 16.15 1.55
CA ILE A 659 -23.06 17.54 1.61
C ILE A 659 -24.26 18.49 1.82
N LEU A 660 -25.30 18.35 0.99
CA LEU A 660 -26.51 19.16 1.11
C LEU A 660 -27.23 18.96 2.45
N GLY A 661 -27.28 17.72 2.94
CA GLY A 661 -27.92 17.35 4.20
C GLY A 661 -27.21 17.95 5.41
N VAL A 662 -25.89 17.80 5.48
CA VAL A 662 -25.05 18.37 6.54
C VAL A 662 -25.12 19.91 6.50
N PHE A 663 -25.03 20.51 5.31
CA PHE A 663 -25.15 21.95 5.15
C PHE A 663 -26.49 22.48 5.67
N ALA A 664 -27.60 21.85 5.28
CA ALA A 664 -28.94 22.23 5.75
C ALA A 664 -29.08 22.09 7.28
N MET A 665 -28.52 21.05 7.88
CA MET A 665 -28.59 20.83 9.33
C MET A 665 -27.74 21.83 10.13
N LEU A 666 -26.56 22.22 9.63
CA LEU A 666 -25.62 23.08 10.37
C LEU A 666 -25.86 24.57 10.16
N TYR A 667 -26.21 24.99 8.93
CA TYR A 667 -26.27 26.42 8.56
C TYR A 667 -27.69 26.99 8.48
N ILE A 668 -28.70 26.19 8.16
CA ILE A 668 -30.09 26.66 8.13
C ILE A 668 -30.68 26.54 9.54
N ARG A 669 -31.29 27.60 10.07
CA ARG A 669 -31.90 27.59 11.41
C ARG A 669 -33.41 27.72 11.30
N GLU A 670 -34.14 26.84 11.95
CA GLU A 670 -35.60 26.96 12.02
C GLU A 670 -35.97 28.01 13.08
N ARG A 671 -36.73 29.01 12.67
CA ARG A 671 -37.24 30.07 13.56
C ARG A 671 -38.76 30.10 13.48
N ARG A 672 -39.40 30.16 14.64
CA ARG A 672 -40.86 30.32 14.76
C ARG A 672 -41.14 31.52 15.65
N VAL A 673 -42.08 32.35 15.22
CA VAL A 673 -42.53 33.52 15.97
C VAL A 673 -44.04 33.56 16.00
N TRP A 674 -44.58 33.96 17.15
CA TRP A 674 -46.02 34.07 17.39
C TRP A 674 -46.34 35.45 17.94
N PHE A 675 -47.43 36.03 17.48
CA PHE A 675 -48.01 37.24 18.01
C PHE A 675 -49.48 36.99 18.33
N LEU A 676 -49.87 37.22 19.58
CA LEU A 676 -51.27 37.24 20.00
C LEU A 676 -51.67 38.70 20.20
N VAL A 677 -52.57 39.20 19.36
CA VAL A 677 -53.06 40.58 19.38
C VAL A 677 -54.49 40.61 19.87
N ARG A 678 -54.76 41.39 20.92
CA ARG A 678 -56.08 41.66 21.50
C ARG A 678 -56.42 43.12 21.43
N ASP A 679 -57.70 43.45 21.59
CA ASP A 679 -58.14 44.83 21.74
C ASP A 679 -57.81 45.33 23.16
N SER A 680 -57.38 46.59 23.27
CA SER A 680 -57.11 47.26 24.54
C SER A 680 -57.79 48.64 24.50
N GLY A 681 -59.00 48.71 25.05
CA GLY A 681 -59.85 49.91 24.95
C GLY A 681 -60.41 50.19 23.55
N PRO A 682 -60.98 51.38 23.29
CA PRO A 682 -61.70 51.70 22.05
C PRO A 682 -60.82 51.86 20.80
N SER A 683 -59.51 52.12 20.97
CA SER A 683 -58.60 52.48 19.88
C SER A 683 -57.22 51.81 19.96
N GLY A 684 -56.95 51.03 21.00
CA GLY A 684 -55.67 50.37 21.22
C GLY A 684 -55.70 48.85 21.04
N SER A 685 -54.52 48.25 20.99
CA SER A 685 -54.36 46.79 21.00
C SER A 685 -53.28 46.37 22.00
N LYS A 686 -53.37 45.15 22.51
CA LYS A 686 -52.32 44.53 23.34
C LYS A 686 -51.72 43.35 22.58
N THR A 687 -50.41 43.34 22.39
CA THR A 687 -49.71 42.29 21.66
C THR A 687 -48.72 41.53 22.54
N LEU A 688 -48.87 40.21 22.60
CA LEU A 688 -47.90 39.29 23.18
C LEU A 688 -47.10 38.59 22.07
N MET A 689 -45.80 38.87 22.01
CA MET A 689 -44.84 38.25 21.11
C MET A 689 -44.08 37.12 21.82
N ALA A 690 -43.88 36.01 21.14
CA ALA A 690 -42.96 34.94 21.57
C ALA A 690 -42.17 34.40 20.37
N MET A 691 -40.91 34.05 20.57
CA MET A 691 -40.06 33.48 19.53
C MET A 691 -39.35 32.21 20.02
N SER A 692 -39.10 31.27 19.10
CA SER A 692 -38.39 30.04 19.37
C SER A 692 -37.47 29.67 18.21
N THR A 693 -36.36 29.02 18.54
CA THR A 693 -35.35 28.50 17.61
C THR A 693 -34.93 27.10 18.04
N ASN A 694 -34.50 26.28 17.08
CA ASN A 694 -33.89 24.98 17.36
C ASN A 694 -32.49 25.09 18.00
N ARG A 695 -31.78 26.22 17.80
CA ARG A 695 -30.46 26.49 18.37
C ARG A 695 -30.35 27.94 18.86
N ARG A 696 -30.09 28.11 20.16
CA ARG A 696 -29.88 29.42 20.80
C ARG A 696 -28.45 29.90 20.55
N THR A 697 -28.32 31.13 20.07
CA THR A 697 -27.05 31.80 19.76
C THR A 697 -27.18 33.29 20.09
N LEU A 698 -26.08 34.02 20.22
CA LEU A 698 -26.11 35.47 20.44
C LEU A 698 -26.81 36.22 19.30
N GLU A 699 -26.69 35.74 18.06
CA GLU A 699 -27.41 36.28 16.90
C GLU A 699 -28.93 36.16 17.03
N PHE A 700 -29.43 35.09 17.66
CA PHE A 700 -30.87 34.90 17.86
C PHE A 700 -31.46 35.98 18.80
N GLN A 701 -30.74 36.40 19.83
CA GLN A 701 -31.19 37.49 20.71
C GLN A 701 -31.26 38.82 19.94
N LYS A 702 -30.25 39.12 19.11
CA LYS A 702 -30.28 40.30 18.23
C LYS A 702 -31.45 40.27 17.24
N ASP A 703 -31.73 39.10 16.68
CA ASP A 703 -32.87 38.90 15.77
C ASP A 703 -34.22 39.10 16.49
N PHE A 704 -34.37 38.59 17.72
CA PHE A 704 -35.55 38.79 18.54
C PHE A 704 -35.79 40.28 18.82
N GLU A 705 -34.74 40.99 19.22
CA GLU A 705 -34.78 42.43 19.47
C GLU A 705 -35.12 43.23 18.21
N THR A 706 -34.46 42.91 17.09
CA THR A 706 -34.73 43.54 15.79
C THR A 706 -36.18 43.33 15.37
N LEU A 707 -36.71 42.12 15.54
CA LEU A 707 -38.08 41.79 15.18
C LEU A 707 -39.08 42.47 16.13
N ARG A 708 -38.77 42.53 17.44
CA ARG A 708 -39.56 43.24 18.45
C ARG A 708 -39.69 44.70 18.10
N THR A 709 -38.57 45.38 17.85
CA THR A 709 -38.56 46.81 17.49
C THR A 709 -39.30 47.06 16.17
N ALA A 710 -39.06 46.22 15.15
CA ALA A 710 -39.69 46.41 13.84
C ALA A 710 -41.21 46.15 13.82
N THR A 711 -41.71 45.25 14.66
CA THR A 711 -43.13 44.87 14.68
C THR A 711 -43.94 45.63 15.71
N LEU A 712 -43.37 45.93 16.88
CA LEU A 712 -44.06 46.55 18.02
C LEU A 712 -43.63 48.00 18.29
N GLY A 713 -42.60 48.52 17.61
CA GLY A 713 -42.19 49.92 17.70
C GLY A 713 -41.54 50.33 19.02
N VAL A 714 -41.11 49.36 19.85
CA VAL A 714 -40.43 49.63 21.13
C VAL A 714 -38.92 49.69 20.91
N ALA A 715 -38.29 50.79 21.33
CA ALA A 715 -36.84 50.97 21.26
C ALA A 715 -36.11 49.94 22.15
N SER A 716 -34.99 49.41 21.65
CA SER A 716 -34.17 48.41 22.37
C SER A 716 -33.68 48.99 23.70
N GLN A 717 -34.17 48.48 24.83
CA GLN A 717 -33.43 48.62 26.09
C GLN A 717 -32.14 47.79 25.96
N ALA A 718 -30.98 48.41 26.23
CA ALA A 718 -29.71 47.71 26.29
C ALA A 718 -29.80 46.51 27.26
N PRO A 719 -29.11 45.38 26.98
CA PRO A 719 -29.19 44.22 27.86
C PRO A 719 -28.72 44.60 29.25
N ALA A 720 -29.56 44.36 30.27
CA ALA A 720 -29.14 44.41 31.66
C ALA A 720 -27.98 43.42 31.83
N ALA A 721 -26.85 43.91 32.36
CA ALA A 721 -25.67 43.10 32.61
C ALA A 721 -26.06 41.86 33.43
N ALA A 722 -25.66 40.68 32.94
CA ALA A 722 -25.85 39.44 33.66
C ALA A 722 -25.13 39.51 35.01
N THR A 723 -25.87 39.38 36.10
CA THR A 723 -25.29 39.09 37.41
C THR A 723 -24.59 37.73 37.31
N PRO A 724 -23.31 37.61 37.70
CA PRO A 724 -22.62 36.33 37.68
C PRO A 724 -23.26 35.43 38.74
N GLY A 725 -23.87 34.34 38.29
CA GLY A 725 -24.30 33.25 39.16
C GLY A 725 -23.07 32.61 39.78
N SER A 726 -23.10 32.45 41.09
CA SER A 726 -22.13 31.72 41.90
C SER A 726 -21.99 30.28 41.40
N ASP A 727 -20.82 29.94 40.88
CA ASP A 727 -20.37 28.55 40.75
C ASP A 727 -20.16 27.98 42.16
N HIS A 728 -20.93 26.95 42.49
CA HIS A 728 -20.53 25.97 43.51
C HIS A 728 -20.03 24.71 42.79
N PRO A 729 -19.01 24.03 43.34
CA PRO A 729 -18.20 23.01 42.66
C PRO A 729 -18.96 21.75 42.25
#